data_AF-A0A7X8L1Y4-F1
#
_entry.id   AF-A0A7X8L1Y4-F1
#
_cell.length_a   1.000
_cell.length_b   1.000
_cell.length_c   1.000
_cell.angle_alpha   90.00
_cell.angle_beta   90.00
_cell.angle_gamma   90.00
#
_symmetry.space_group_name_H-M   'P 1'
#
loop_
_entity.id
_entity.type
_entity.pdbx_description
1 polymer ?
#
loop_
_entity_poly.entity_id
_entity_poly.type
_entity_poly.pdbx_seq_one_letter_code
_entity_poly.pdbx_strand_id
1 'polypeptide(L)'
;MNQFEQLRLEYPEFIFHSFDLSLVDATVEIRWDFEIVGLTRFRPQLAIPLCAATAVYDPLSPVARRLAFYMGMVELISYWKATCSPRVLIAAGKLSSAEVEWWKDLYFGGLGEFFYLNGISPQRDTFMDIEILPTAPDLRFDVVQDPTVLVEERQYISEQNGALFEFRSCLKTTDWQSQGRHLIPVGGGKDSVVTLERLKSRQSDGLVFGINPTPAARACMRIAGFGEHRSIFVRRTLDQRLLELNARGFLNGHTPFSAVVAFTSLYVAYVCGADAIVLSNEASADEASVPGTGINHQFSKTSTFEVAFQSYCESEIGLPIRYFSLLRPFNELCIAREFSRYAAYFSTFRSCNAGSKKNVWCGHCAKCLFIALILAPFIGLDRLTAIFGKNIFDGGELIDVMDELVGAVPVKAFECVGTVGEVRFAVNRLLRYWHPRRNNLPADLTGDRPLPVLLARYLDQCRRGLFPEVQLDRDGFPYNSAGRDHPLVAFHSNCVPGEFIPYIEGMNWPELTDYLTGKRILLLGYGREGRSTLDWLYLHYEEINPAAIGVADIREVEIDPEIVNLLGVAIHTGPDYLAALTEYDLVFKSPGISFKEYTETPPQSGRLAAFGDVEVTGQTDLLLRYGPSKAVVGVTGTKGKSTTTKLVAEMLRAGGLETAILGNIGVPVMERYDDLLPAGGIALELSSHQLQFMQASPHVAIITNFYQEHLDHYRSYDEYIECKLNILRFQNESDYAVLNLDDEGVVSRSLPLLKGQLIGVKYGHIEYVNDAVQLLNDLIADRTAEFGDPVTVEPVIAGLYTYDEHEVRRLDLTLPVEERTWEKMIAFGDNPALQGIHQKCDVALACAAVIANGGSPAGIKVATENFEGLPHRLEYVGRFSGIDFYNDSIATIPHATELAVTTLERVDTLLIGGMDRGLDYTAFVDFIAASDLNTIIGMPDTGHKIVEQLELRWGDDAQKKQNYIRAESMAEAVEQAFAHTRQGRICLLSPAASSYNVYRDFAARGNDFKKQIQQVDAKGGDQDS
;
A
#
# COMPACT_ATOMS: atom_id res chain seq x y z
N MET A 1 -23.90 41.66 33.62
CA MET A 1 -24.29 40.25 33.73
C MET A 1 -24.24 39.67 32.33
N ASN A 2 -23.35 38.72 32.09
CA ASN A 2 -23.25 38.08 30.77
C ASN A 2 -24.46 37.14 30.54
N GLN A 3 -24.66 36.66 29.31
CA GLN A 3 -25.80 35.80 28.97
C GLN A 3 -25.87 34.54 29.85
N PHE A 4 -24.72 33.95 30.19
CA PHE A 4 -24.62 32.80 31.08
C PHE A 4 -25.16 33.07 32.49
N GLU A 5 -24.78 34.19 33.11
CA GLU A 5 -25.27 34.58 34.43
C GLU A 5 -26.77 34.90 34.40
N GLN A 6 -27.27 35.54 33.34
CA GLN A 6 -28.69 35.87 33.18
C GLN A 6 -29.55 34.60 33.10
N LEU A 7 -29.18 33.66 32.23
CA LEU A 7 -29.93 32.42 32.04
C LEU A 7 -29.93 31.55 33.31
N ARG A 8 -28.82 31.54 34.06
CA ARG A 8 -28.72 30.81 35.34
C ARG A 8 -29.61 31.39 36.44
N LEU A 9 -29.82 32.70 36.44
CA LEU A 9 -30.71 33.36 37.39
C LEU A 9 -32.18 33.20 37.00
N GLU A 10 -32.48 33.29 35.71
CA GLU A 10 -33.84 33.13 35.18
C GLU A 10 -34.31 31.68 35.26
N TYR A 11 -33.42 30.72 35.01
CA TYR A 11 -33.70 29.29 34.98
C TYR A 11 -32.77 28.53 35.94
N PRO A 12 -32.98 28.64 37.27
CA PRO A 12 -32.04 28.12 38.27
C PRO A 12 -32.01 26.59 38.39
N GLU A 13 -33.05 25.91 37.90
CA GLU A 13 -33.25 24.47 38.11
C GLU A 13 -33.41 23.70 36.80
N PHE A 14 -32.69 22.59 36.70
CA PHE A 14 -32.86 21.58 35.67
C PHE A 14 -33.25 20.26 36.34
N ILE A 15 -34.24 19.54 35.81
CA ILE A 15 -34.74 18.30 36.40
C ILE A 15 -34.59 17.12 35.42
N PHE A 16 -34.04 16.01 35.89
CA PHE A 16 -34.16 14.71 35.24
C PHE A 16 -35.26 13.89 35.92
N HIS A 17 -36.46 13.90 35.33
CA HIS A 17 -37.68 13.34 35.93
C HIS A 17 -37.68 11.82 35.96
N SER A 18 -37.53 11.19 34.80
CA SER A 18 -37.67 9.74 34.62
C SER A 18 -37.10 9.30 33.29
N PHE A 19 -37.04 7.99 33.07
CA PHE A 19 -36.76 7.40 31.77
C PHE A 19 -37.62 6.17 31.54
N ASP A 20 -37.96 5.94 30.27
CA ASP A 20 -38.68 4.77 29.81
C ASP A 20 -37.69 3.86 29.07
N LEU A 21 -37.75 2.55 29.35
CA LEU A 21 -36.95 1.52 28.71
C LEU A 21 -37.87 0.38 28.28
N SER A 22 -37.91 0.10 26.97
CA SER A 22 -38.81 -0.90 26.39
C SER A 22 -38.17 -1.63 25.21
N LEU A 23 -38.67 -2.83 24.91
CA LEU A 23 -38.27 -3.62 23.75
C LEU A 23 -39.48 -3.73 22.81
N VAL A 24 -39.36 -3.15 21.61
CA VAL A 24 -40.41 -3.12 20.58
C VAL A 24 -39.80 -3.59 19.26
N ASP A 25 -40.35 -4.65 18.66
CA ASP A 25 -39.89 -5.25 17.40
C ASP A 25 -38.37 -5.40 17.30
N ALA A 26 -37.79 -6.14 18.25
CA ALA A 26 -36.33 -6.37 18.35
C ALA A 26 -35.49 -5.07 18.46
N THR A 27 -36.09 -3.95 18.85
CA THR A 27 -35.41 -2.68 19.06
C THR A 27 -35.62 -2.22 20.50
N VAL A 28 -34.53 -1.95 21.21
CA VAL A 28 -34.59 -1.31 22.52
C VAL A 28 -34.84 0.17 22.32
N GLU A 29 -35.94 0.68 22.85
CA GLU A 29 -36.24 2.11 22.89
C GLU A 29 -36.00 2.66 24.29
N ILE A 30 -35.15 3.68 24.38
CA ILE A 30 -34.87 4.45 25.59
C ILE A 30 -35.33 5.88 25.38
N ARG A 31 -36.14 6.40 26.29
CA ARG A 31 -36.61 7.79 26.26
C ARG A 31 -36.37 8.43 27.62
N TRP A 32 -35.76 9.60 27.65
CA TRP A 32 -35.52 10.34 28.90
C TRP A 32 -36.46 11.54 28.99
N ASP A 33 -36.77 11.96 30.21
CA ASP A 33 -37.63 13.11 30.45
C ASP A 33 -36.89 14.18 31.26
N PHE A 34 -36.58 15.30 30.59
CA PHE A 34 -35.81 16.40 31.15
C PHE A 34 -36.63 17.69 31.17
N GLU A 35 -36.37 18.58 32.12
CA GLU A 35 -37.03 19.88 32.21
C GLU A 35 -36.06 20.97 32.62
N ILE A 36 -36.12 22.11 31.91
CA ILE A 36 -35.63 23.39 32.45
C ILE A 36 -36.84 24.08 33.04
N VAL A 37 -36.87 24.20 34.38
CA VAL A 37 -38.05 24.66 35.11
C VAL A 37 -38.41 26.07 34.67
N GLY A 38 -39.68 26.27 34.31
CA GLY A 38 -40.18 27.57 33.83
C GLY A 38 -39.86 27.88 32.36
N LEU A 39 -39.15 27.00 31.64
CA LEU A 39 -38.84 27.17 30.22
C LEU A 39 -39.51 26.12 29.33
N THR A 40 -39.09 24.85 29.45
CA THR A 40 -39.56 23.77 28.59
C THR A 40 -39.16 22.38 29.10
N ARG A 41 -39.86 21.36 28.61
CA ARG A 41 -39.60 19.94 28.86
C ARG A 41 -39.12 19.24 27.56
N PHE A 42 -38.17 18.33 27.67
CA PHE A 42 -37.54 17.61 26.56
C PHE A 42 -37.72 16.11 26.72
N ARG A 43 -37.87 15.40 25.59
CA ARG A 43 -38.00 13.95 25.52
C ARG A 43 -37.09 13.33 24.45
N PRO A 44 -35.74 13.40 24.61
CA PRO A 44 -34.83 12.68 23.73
C PRO A 44 -35.11 11.19 23.68
N GLN A 45 -34.78 10.58 22.54
CA GLN A 45 -34.94 9.15 22.33
C GLN A 45 -33.68 8.54 21.71
N LEU A 46 -33.38 7.32 22.14
CA LEU A 46 -32.35 6.45 21.58
C LEU A 46 -32.97 5.07 21.27
N ALA A 47 -32.62 4.50 20.12
CA ALA A 47 -33.09 3.20 19.67
C ALA A 47 -31.91 2.29 19.31
N ILE A 48 -31.87 1.07 19.86
CA ILE A 48 -30.81 0.08 19.66
C ILE A 48 -31.43 -1.17 19.01
N PRO A 49 -31.22 -1.40 17.71
CA PRO A 49 -31.67 -2.64 17.07
C PRO A 49 -30.86 -3.82 17.59
N LEU A 50 -31.53 -4.94 17.87
CA LEU A 50 -30.94 -6.18 18.34
C LEU A 50 -30.89 -7.21 17.22
N CYS A 51 -29.89 -8.09 17.29
CA CYS A 51 -29.76 -9.25 16.43
C CYS A 51 -29.84 -10.51 17.30
N ALA A 52 -30.72 -11.45 16.97
CA ALA A 52 -30.92 -12.67 17.76
C ALA A 52 -29.63 -13.52 17.87
N ALA A 53 -28.74 -13.43 16.88
CA ALA A 53 -27.45 -14.14 16.91
C ALA A 53 -26.44 -13.54 17.90
N THR A 54 -26.60 -12.27 18.30
CA THR A 54 -25.60 -11.55 19.10
C THR A 54 -26.13 -11.04 20.44
N ALA A 55 -27.43 -10.80 20.57
CA ALA A 55 -28.04 -10.32 21.81
C ALA A 55 -28.29 -11.51 22.77
N VAL A 56 -27.58 -11.51 23.90
CA VAL A 56 -27.54 -12.62 24.87
C VAL A 56 -28.20 -12.24 26.19
N TYR A 57 -28.01 -11.01 26.65
CA TYR A 57 -28.52 -10.53 27.94
C TYR A 57 -29.80 -9.71 27.77
N ASP A 58 -30.74 -9.84 28.71
CA ASP A 58 -32.02 -9.13 28.67
C ASP A 58 -31.78 -7.61 28.69
N PRO A 59 -32.17 -6.89 27.62
CA PRO A 59 -32.02 -5.44 27.54
C PRO A 59 -32.89 -4.68 28.56
N LEU A 60 -33.81 -5.35 29.26
CA LEU A 60 -34.71 -4.73 30.24
C LEU A 60 -34.39 -5.14 31.69
N SER A 61 -33.29 -5.86 31.91
CA SER A 61 -32.83 -6.32 33.22
C SER A 61 -32.58 -5.15 34.20
N PRO A 62 -32.44 -5.42 35.51
CA PRO A 62 -32.07 -4.38 36.49
C PRO A 62 -30.75 -3.68 36.13
N VAL A 63 -29.75 -4.46 35.68
CA VAL A 63 -28.45 -3.92 35.23
C VAL A 63 -28.64 -3.02 34.00
N ALA A 64 -29.42 -3.47 33.00
CA ALA A 64 -29.68 -2.68 31.80
C ALA A 64 -30.44 -1.38 32.11
N ARG A 65 -31.40 -1.41 33.04
CA ARG A 65 -32.10 -0.20 33.51
C ARG A 65 -31.15 0.79 34.18
N ARG A 66 -30.21 0.31 34.99
CA ARG A 66 -29.17 1.16 35.59
C ARG A 66 -28.26 1.78 34.53
N LEU A 67 -27.84 1.02 33.52
CA LEU A 67 -27.08 1.53 32.38
C LEU A 67 -27.88 2.59 31.58
N ALA A 68 -29.18 2.37 31.35
CA ALA A 68 -30.05 3.34 30.68
C ALA A 68 -30.21 4.66 31.47
N PHE A 69 -30.19 4.60 32.79
CA PHE A 69 -30.13 5.79 33.65
C PHE A 69 -28.82 6.56 33.46
N TYR A 70 -27.66 5.89 33.46
CA TYR A 70 -26.36 6.54 33.21
C TYR A 70 -26.24 7.11 31.79
N MET A 71 -26.82 6.45 30.80
CA MET A 71 -26.98 7.03 29.46
C MET A 71 -27.80 8.32 29.49
N GLY A 72 -28.81 8.41 30.37
CA GLY A 72 -29.58 9.64 30.60
C GLY A 72 -28.76 10.75 31.25
N MET A 73 -27.88 10.42 32.19
CA MET A 73 -26.96 11.40 32.78
C MET A 73 -26.04 12.01 31.72
N VAL A 74 -25.41 11.21 30.84
CA VAL A 74 -24.58 11.79 29.77
C VAL A 74 -25.41 12.53 28.71
N GLU A 75 -26.64 12.08 28.41
CA GLU A 75 -27.55 12.74 27.46
C GLU A 75 -28.00 14.12 27.96
N LEU A 76 -28.24 14.26 29.27
CA LEU A 76 -28.67 15.48 29.96
C LEU A 76 -27.78 16.68 29.62
N ILE A 77 -26.46 16.47 29.47
CA ILE A 77 -25.49 17.52 29.15
C ILE A 77 -25.92 18.31 27.89
N SER A 78 -26.50 17.64 26.91
CA SER A 78 -26.96 18.27 25.66
C SER A 78 -28.04 19.33 25.90
N TYR A 79 -28.86 19.16 26.94
CA TYR A 79 -30.01 20.01 27.24
C TYR A 79 -29.69 21.04 28.33
N TRP A 80 -28.97 20.63 29.37
CA TRP A 80 -28.58 21.50 30.48
C TRP A 80 -27.81 22.75 30.01
N LYS A 81 -26.95 22.59 28.99
CA LYS A 81 -26.15 23.69 28.45
C LYS A 81 -26.96 24.89 27.96
N ALA A 82 -28.23 24.71 27.57
CA ALA A 82 -29.06 25.80 27.07
C ALA A 82 -29.18 26.93 28.09
N THR A 83 -29.21 26.61 29.39
CA THR A 83 -29.33 27.58 30.49
C THR A 83 -28.21 27.48 31.53
N CYS A 84 -27.43 26.41 31.50
CA CYS A 84 -26.41 26.07 32.48
C CYS A 84 -26.93 26.14 33.93
N SER A 85 -28.16 25.68 34.20
CA SER A 85 -28.81 25.83 35.50
C SER A 85 -27.90 25.39 36.67
N PRO A 86 -27.73 26.21 37.74
CA PRO A 86 -26.85 25.89 38.87
C PRO A 86 -27.24 24.62 39.60
N ARG A 87 -28.54 24.30 39.69
CA ARG A 87 -29.03 23.11 40.40
C ARG A 87 -29.58 22.10 39.40
N VAL A 88 -29.04 20.89 39.42
CA VAL A 88 -29.52 19.74 38.64
C VAL A 88 -30.15 18.74 39.59
N LEU A 89 -31.48 18.62 39.53
CA LEU A 89 -32.28 17.75 40.37
C LEU A 89 -32.49 16.40 39.67
N ILE A 90 -32.07 15.31 40.29
CA ILE A 90 -32.20 13.96 39.75
C ILE A 90 -33.34 13.23 40.47
N ALA A 91 -34.45 13.02 39.77
CA ALA A 91 -35.59 12.22 40.22
C ALA A 91 -35.60 10.82 39.59
N ALA A 92 -34.82 10.60 38.53
CA ALA A 92 -34.84 9.38 37.73
C ALA A 92 -34.07 8.18 38.34
N GLY A 93 -33.16 8.44 39.29
CA GLY A 93 -32.35 7.39 39.92
C GLY A 93 -31.42 7.95 41.01
N LYS A 94 -31.02 7.09 41.97
CA LYS A 94 -30.05 7.45 43.01
C LYS A 94 -28.61 7.35 42.51
N LEU A 95 -27.77 8.26 43.02
CA LEU A 95 -26.32 8.28 42.86
C LEU A 95 -25.66 8.35 44.24
N SER A 96 -24.53 7.67 44.41
CA SER A 96 -23.66 7.83 45.57
C SER A 96 -22.94 9.18 45.53
N SER A 97 -22.39 9.63 46.66
CA SER A 97 -21.55 10.84 46.68
C SER A 97 -20.33 10.72 45.76
N ALA A 98 -19.73 9.53 45.63
CA ALA A 98 -18.61 9.30 44.73
C ALA A 98 -19.03 9.40 43.25
N GLU A 99 -20.21 8.87 42.90
CA GLU A 99 -20.75 8.99 41.55
C GLU A 99 -21.05 10.46 41.20
N VAL A 100 -21.62 11.23 42.13
CA VAL A 100 -21.86 12.67 41.92
C VAL A 100 -20.57 13.42 41.59
N GLU A 101 -19.50 13.17 42.33
CA GLU A 101 -18.19 13.79 42.08
C GLU A 101 -17.62 13.38 40.72
N TRP A 102 -17.70 12.10 40.36
CA TRP A 102 -17.27 11.62 39.06
C TRP A 102 -18.05 12.27 37.90
N TRP A 103 -19.37 12.41 38.03
CA TRP A 103 -20.19 13.09 37.02
C TRP A 103 -19.86 14.58 36.92
N LYS A 104 -19.58 15.26 38.04
CA LYS A 104 -19.09 16.65 38.03
C LYS A 104 -17.77 16.79 37.28
N ASP A 105 -16.84 15.87 37.45
CA ASP A 105 -15.56 15.85 36.72
C ASP A 105 -15.75 15.65 35.22
N LEU A 106 -16.60 14.70 34.82
CA LEU A 106 -16.94 14.49 33.41
C LEU A 106 -17.58 15.73 32.79
N TYR A 107 -18.52 16.37 33.48
CA TYR A 107 -19.20 17.54 32.95
C TYR A 107 -18.24 18.72 32.86
N PHE A 108 -17.43 18.96 33.88
CA PHE A 108 -16.47 20.05 33.89
C PHE A 108 -15.41 19.89 32.80
N GLY A 109 -14.76 18.72 32.71
CA GLY A 109 -13.74 18.43 31.70
C GLY A 109 -14.32 18.33 30.28
N GLY A 110 -15.47 17.67 30.13
CA GLY A 110 -16.15 17.48 28.84
C GLY A 110 -16.76 18.75 28.23
N LEU A 111 -16.93 19.81 29.02
CA LEU A 111 -17.49 21.09 28.59
C LEU A 111 -16.45 22.21 28.44
N GLY A 112 -15.15 21.90 28.52
CA GLY A 112 -14.08 22.89 28.43
C GLY A 112 -14.18 23.78 27.18
N GLU A 113 -14.36 23.21 25.99
CA GLU A 113 -14.56 23.97 24.75
C GLU A 113 -15.83 24.82 24.79
N PHE A 114 -16.94 24.27 25.31
CA PHE A 114 -18.19 24.99 25.44
C PHE A 114 -18.02 26.23 26.34
N PHE A 115 -17.32 26.10 27.46
CA PHE A 115 -17.04 27.22 28.35
C PHE A 115 -16.16 28.26 27.65
N TYR A 116 -15.09 27.83 26.98
CA TYR A 116 -14.17 28.73 26.30
C TYR A 116 -14.85 29.54 25.20
N LEU A 117 -15.58 28.89 24.27
CA LEU A 117 -16.23 29.54 23.14
C LEU A 117 -17.34 30.52 23.55
N ASN A 118 -17.95 30.30 24.72
CA ASN A 118 -18.97 31.19 25.27
C ASN A 118 -18.41 32.21 26.27
N GLY A 119 -17.09 32.30 26.46
CA GLY A 119 -16.46 33.23 27.40
C GLY A 119 -16.83 32.98 28.86
N ILE A 120 -17.09 31.73 29.23
CA ILE A 120 -17.48 31.29 30.57
C ILE A 120 -16.23 30.83 31.32
N SER A 121 -16.06 31.28 32.57
CA SER A 121 -14.95 30.85 33.44
C SER A 121 -15.49 30.20 34.72
N PRO A 122 -15.94 28.93 34.64
CA PRO A 122 -16.51 28.24 35.78
C PRO A 122 -15.45 27.71 36.74
N GLN A 123 -15.84 27.42 37.98
CA GLN A 123 -15.04 26.64 38.93
C GLN A 123 -15.65 25.26 39.11
N ARG A 124 -14.82 24.21 39.14
CA ARG A 124 -15.25 22.80 39.19
C ARG A 124 -16.22 22.50 40.33
N ASP A 125 -16.02 23.10 41.51
CA ASP A 125 -16.86 22.78 42.66
C ASP A 125 -18.19 23.54 42.69
N THR A 126 -18.26 24.73 42.06
CA THR A 126 -19.40 25.66 42.18
C THR A 126 -20.17 25.88 40.88
N PHE A 127 -19.72 25.31 39.75
CA PHE A 127 -20.43 25.51 38.48
C PHE A 127 -21.80 24.85 38.46
N MET A 128 -21.99 23.75 39.21
CA MET A 128 -23.23 22.99 39.26
C MET A 128 -23.29 22.11 40.51
N ASP A 129 -24.47 22.03 41.11
CA ASP A 129 -24.81 21.10 42.18
C ASP A 129 -25.78 20.04 41.64
N ILE A 130 -25.43 18.76 41.82
CA ILE A 130 -26.28 17.62 41.47
C ILE A 130 -26.96 17.14 42.76
N GLU A 131 -28.27 17.27 42.83
CA GLU A 131 -29.08 16.91 44.00
C GLU A 131 -30.00 15.74 43.66
N ILE A 132 -29.92 14.66 44.43
CA ILE A 132 -30.81 13.50 44.28
C ILE A 132 -32.10 13.75 45.06
N LEU A 133 -33.26 13.70 44.39
CA LEU A 133 -34.53 13.88 45.06
C LEU A 133 -34.89 12.66 45.94
N PRO A 134 -35.55 12.85 47.10
CA PRO A 134 -35.94 11.73 47.97
C PRO A 134 -36.84 10.69 47.30
N THR A 135 -37.58 11.10 46.27
CA THR A 135 -38.46 10.25 45.47
C THR A 135 -37.73 9.42 44.43
N ALA A 136 -36.43 9.62 44.23
CA ALA A 136 -35.66 8.92 43.21
C ALA A 136 -35.59 7.42 43.51
N PRO A 137 -35.86 6.56 42.51
CA PRO A 137 -35.80 5.12 42.70
C PRO A 137 -34.35 4.67 42.93
N ASP A 138 -34.19 3.65 43.77
CA ASP A 138 -32.91 2.96 43.89
C ASP A 138 -32.82 1.90 42.79
N LEU A 139 -31.99 2.16 41.79
CA LEU A 139 -31.81 1.27 40.65
C LEU A 139 -30.78 0.16 40.91
N ARG A 140 -30.27 0.06 42.15
CA ARG A 140 -29.40 -1.05 42.57
C ARG A 140 -30.22 -2.33 42.74
N PHE A 141 -29.63 -3.43 42.32
CA PHE A 141 -30.32 -4.72 42.19
C PHE A 141 -30.98 -5.21 43.49
N ASP A 142 -30.32 -5.01 44.64
CA ASP A 142 -30.79 -5.44 45.96
C ASP A 142 -32.12 -4.80 46.40
N VAL A 143 -32.63 -3.83 45.64
CA VAL A 143 -33.85 -3.08 45.92
C VAL A 143 -34.94 -3.24 44.85
N VAL A 144 -34.64 -3.80 43.67
CA VAL A 144 -35.61 -3.95 42.57
C VAL A 144 -36.62 -5.07 42.87
N GLN A 145 -37.90 -4.71 43.08
CA GLN A 145 -38.97 -5.64 43.46
C GLN A 145 -39.95 -6.03 42.33
N ASP A 146 -39.66 -5.68 41.07
CA ASP A 146 -40.58 -5.97 39.96
C ASP A 146 -40.48 -7.45 39.51
N PRO A 147 -41.52 -8.29 39.78
CA PRO A 147 -41.47 -9.71 39.46
C PRO A 147 -41.43 -10.00 37.96
N THR A 148 -41.81 -9.04 37.10
CA THR A 148 -41.73 -9.21 35.63
C THR A 148 -40.30 -9.05 35.09
N VAL A 149 -39.41 -8.46 35.89
CA VAL A 149 -37.99 -8.21 35.58
C VAL A 149 -37.08 -9.28 36.21
N LEU A 150 -37.55 -9.97 37.25
CA LEU A 150 -36.79 -10.97 38.01
C LEU A 150 -36.82 -12.40 37.41
N VAL A 151 -37.29 -12.55 36.17
CA VAL A 151 -37.32 -13.86 35.49
C VAL A 151 -35.91 -14.23 35.04
N GLU A 152 -35.43 -15.45 35.32
CA GLU A 152 -34.06 -15.88 34.98
C GLU A 152 -33.80 -15.93 33.46
N GLU A 153 -34.79 -16.36 32.68
CA GLU A 153 -34.74 -16.41 31.22
C GLU A 153 -36.01 -15.83 30.61
N ARG A 154 -35.86 -14.99 29.58
CA ARG A 154 -36.98 -14.36 28.87
C ARG A 154 -36.91 -14.69 27.39
N GLN A 155 -38.01 -15.23 26.87
CA GLN A 155 -38.21 -15.39 25.43
C GLN A 155 -38.99 -14.19 24.87
N TYR A 156 -38.56 -13.70 23.71
CA TYR A 156 -39.23 -12.63 22.98
C TYR A 156 -39.29 -12.99 21.49
N ILE A 157 -40.45 -12.82 20.86
CA ILE A 157 -40.62 -13.06 19.42
C ILE A 157 -40.92 -11.71 18.77
N SER A 158 -40.09 -11.33 17.81
CA SER A 158 -40.28 -10.10 17.01
C SER A 158 -41.53 -10.22 16.13
N GLU A 159 -42.45 -9.26 16.20
CA GLU A 159 -43.69 -9.29 15.42
C GLU A 159 -43.43 -9.04 13.93
N GLN A 160 -42.39 -8.30 13.58
CA GLN A 160 -42.06 -7.94 12.20
C GLN A 160 -41.42 -9.08 11.38
N ASN A 161 -40.57 -9.90 11.99
CA ASN A 161 -39.77 -10.90 11.27
C ASN A 161 -39.78 -12.30 11.90
N GLY A 162 -40.50 -12.50 13.01
CA GLY A 162 -40.62 -13.80 13.68
C GLY A 162 -39.34 -14.29 14.36
N ALA A 163 -38.31 -13.45 14.49
CA ALA A 163 -37.07 -13.84 15.16
C ALA A 163 -37.32 -14.10 16.65
N LEU A 164 -36.88 -15.27 17.13
CA LEU A 164 -36.90 -15.65 18.54
C LEU A 164 -35.61 -15.16 19.23
N PHE A 165 -35.77 -14.45 20.33
CA PHE A 165 -34.71 -14.02 21.23
C PHE A 165 -34.84 -14.79 22.53
N GLU A 166 -33.73 -15.37 22.98
CA GLU A 166 -33.63 -16.06 24.26
C GLU A 166 -32.64 -15.30 25.13
N PHE A 167 -33.16 -14.47 26.02
CA PHE A 167 -32.35 -13.62 26.87
C PHE A 167 -32.06 -14.27 28.21
N ARG A 168 -30.80 -14.21 28.62
CA ARG A 168 -30.39 -14.42 30.02
C ARG A 168 -30.68 -13.14 30.79
N SER A 169 -31.44 -13.24 31.86
CA SER A 169 -31.55 -12.13 32.80
C SER A 169 -30.29 -12.09 33.66
N CYS A 170 -29.68 -10.92 33.74
CA CYS A 170 -28.56 -10.67 34.65
C CYS A 170 -29.09 -9.72 35.72
N LEU A 171 -29.37 -10.31 36.87
CA LEU A 171 -30.03 -9.68 38.00
C LEU A 171 -29.04 -8.76 38.72
N LYS A 172 -27.85 -9.28 39.01
CA LYS A 172 -26.68 -8.53 39.50
C LYS A 172 -25.54 -8.64 38.50
N THR A 173 -24.62 -7.68 38.54
CA THR A 173 -23.49 -7.66 37.59
C THR A 173 -22.57 -8.88 37.69
N THR A 174 -22.56 -9.59 38.82
CA THR A 174 -21.81 -10.86 38.98
C THR A 174 -22.43 -12.05 38.24
N ASP A 175 -23.66 -11.94 37.74
CA ASP A 175 -24.29 -12.95 36.88
C ASP A 175 -23.85 -12.82 35.42
N TRP A 176 -23.22 -11.69 35.07
CA TRP A 176 -22.73 -11.46 33.72
C TRP A 176 -21.53 -12.36 33.42
N GLN A 177 -21.54 -12.95 32.22
CA GLN A 177 -20.51 -13.84 31.71
C GLN A 177 -20.15 -13.44 30.28
N SER A 178 -18.85 -13.37 30.04
CA SER A 178 -18.31 -13.05 28.71
C SER A 178 -18.70 -14.11 27.68
N GLN A 179 -18.97 -13.64 26.46
CA GLN A 179 -19.10 -14.45 25.25
C GLN A 179 -17.81 -14.44 24.40
N GLY A 180 -16.71 -13.92 24.95
CA GLY A 180 -15.42 -13.78 24.25
C GLY A 180 -15.42 -12.74 23.13
N ARG A 181 -16.37 -11.79 23.16
CA ARG A 181 -16.59 -10.82 22.08
C ARG A 181 -16.00 -9.46 22.41
N HIS A 182 -15.46 -8.79 21.40
CA HIS A 182 -15.09 -7.40 21.48
C HIS A 182 -16.05 -6.53 20.67
N LEU A 183 -16.36 -5.34 21.17
CA LEU A 183 -17.21 -4.33 20.55
C LEU A 183 -16.35 -3.14 20.11
N ILE A 184 -16.39 -2.80 18.82
CA ILE A 184 -15.57 -1.74 18.23
C ILE A 184 -16.47 -0.57 17.82
N PRO A 185 -16.41 0.59 18.50
CA PRO A 185 -17.02 1.81 17.98
C PRO A 185 -16.30 2.28 16.72
N VAL A 186 -17.05 2.59 15.66
CA VAL A 186 -16.47 3.03 14.39
C VAL A 186 -17.05 4.38 13.98
N GLY A 187 -16.16 5.38 13.83
CA GLY A 187 -16.51 6.74 13.42
C GLY A 187 -16.35 7.02 11.93
N GLY A 188 -15.72 6.12 11.17
CA GLY A 188 -15.48 6.27 9.71
C GLY A 188 -14.26 7.11 9.32
N GLY A 189 -13.45 7.52 10.30
CA GLY A 189 -12.13 8.14 10.09
C GLY A 189 -11.01 7.11 9.92
N LYS A 190 -9.79 7.59 9.70
CA LYS A 190 -8.59 6.75 9.53
C LYS A 190 -8.33 5.85 10.75
N ASP A 191 -8.58 6.34 11.95
CA ASP A 191 -8.27 5.66 13.20
C ASP A 191 -9.10 4.40 13.34
N SER A 192 -10.41 4.52 13.06
CA SER A 192 -11.30 3.37 13.02
C SER A 192 -10.89 2.36 11.95
N VAL A 193 -10.40 2.80 10.79
CA VAL A 193 -9.91 1.87 9.75
C VAL A 193 -8.70 1.09 10.24
N VAL A 194 -7.72 1.76 10.87
CA VAL A 194 -6.53 1.09 11.42
C VAL A 194 -6.93 0.10 12.52
N THR A 195 -7.82 0.48 13.45
CA THR A 195 -8.33 -0.46 14.47
C THR A 195 -9.04 -1.66 13.83
N LEU A 196 -9.89 -1.44 12.82
CA LEU A 196 -10.61 -2.51 12.14
C LEU A 196 -9.65 -3.48 11.43
N GLU A 197 -8.67 -2.98 10.67
CA GLU A 197 -7.71 -3.81 9.96
C GLU A 197 -6.78 -4.57 10.91
N ARG A 198 -6.33 -3.96 12.02
CA ARG A 198 -5.54 -4.66 13.05
C ARG A 198 -6.29 -5.80 13.74
N LEU A 199 -7.61 -5.67 13.88
CA LEU A 199 -8.44 -6.70 14.51
C LEU A 199 -9.04 -7.70 13.50
N LYS A 200 -8.88 -7.46 12.20
CA LYS A 200 -9.45 -8.27 11.11
C LYS A 200 -8.97 -9.73 11.12
N SER A 201 -7.72 -9.98 11.48
CA SER A 201 -7.17 -11.35 11.57
C SER A 201 -7.79 -12.18 12.69
N ARG A 202 -8.43 -11.54 13.68
CA ARG A 202 -9.11 -12.18 14.83
C ARG A 202 -10.62 -12.30 14.61
N GLN A 203 -11.07 -12.37 13.36
CA GLN A 203 -12.47 -12.27 12.94
C GLN A 203 -13.48 -13.20 13.65
N SER A 204 -13.06 -14.17 14.46
CA SER A 204 -13.94 -14.90 15.37
C SER A 204 -14.50 -13.95 16.46
N ASP A 205 -15.77 -13.57 16.27
CA ASP A 205 -16.70 -12.98 17.25
C ASP A 205 -16.65 -11.47 17.61
N GLY A 206 -15.86 -10.66 16.89
CA GLY A 206 -15.91 -9.18 17.00
C GLY A 206 -17.21 -8.55 16.45
N LEU A 207 -17.71 -7.50 17.11
CA LEU A 207 -18.86 -6.69 16.68
C LEU A 207 -18.44 -5.24 16.42
N VAL A 208 -19.05 -4.59 15.44
CA VAL A 208 -18.88 -3.14 15.21
C VAL A 208 -20.17 -2.42 15.57
N PHE A 209 -20.05 -1.20 16.11
CA PHE A 209 -21.23 -0.36 16.32
C PHE A 209 -20.95 1.11 16.02
N GLY A 210 -22.04 1.85 15.81
CA GLY A 210 -21.99 3.30 15.67
C GLY A 210 -23.32 3.95 16.05
N ILE A 211 -23.25 5.18 16.58
CA ILE A 211 -24.42 6.01 16.87
C ILE A 211 -24.64 6.94 15.68
N ASN A 212 -25.81 6.84 15.05
CA ASN A 212 -26.15 7.54 13.81
C ASN A 212 -25.00 7.48 12.77
N PRO A 213 -24.47 6.28 12.44
CA PRO A 213 -23.23 6.17 11.69
C PRO A 213 -23.39 6.75 10.29
N THR A 214 -22.41 7.55 9.89
CA THR A 214 -22.33 8.17 8.56
C THR A 214 -22.22 7.10 7.46
N PRO A 215 -22.52 7.44 6.20
CA PRO A 215 -22.30 6.51 5.09
C PRO A 215 -20.84 6.02 5.02
N ALA A 216 -19.87 6.90 5.28
CA ALA A 216 -18.46 6.55 5.39
C ALA A 216 -18.19 5.50 6.49
N ALA A 217 -18.69 5.70 7.71
CA ALA A 217 -18.51 4.74 8.79
C ALA A 217 -19.05 3.34 8.44
N ARG A 218 -20.27 3.28 7.87
CA ARG A 218 -20.87 2.00 7.43
C ARG A 218 -20.07 1.32 6.33
N ALA A 219 -19.55 2.11 5.38
CA ALA A 219 -18.78 1.58 4.28
C ALA A 219 -17.39 1.09 4.75
N CYS A 220 -16.73 1.78 5.69
CA CYS A 220 -15.51 1.27 6.33
C CYS A 220 -15.75 -0.07 7.04
N MET A 221 -16.81 -0.20 7.84
CA MET A 221 -17.16 -1.47 8.50
C MET A 221 -17.35 -2.61 7.47
N ARG A 222 -18.02 -2.32 6.35
CA ARG A 222 -18.25 -3.30 5.27
C ARG A 222 -16.96 -3.72 4.59
N ILE A 223 -16.09 -2.77 4.25
CA ILE A 223 -14.77 -3.05 3.62
C ILE A 223 -13.91 -3.91 4.57
N ALA A 224 -14.00 -3.68 5.88
CA ALA A 224 -13.33 -4.49 6.89
C ALA A 224 -13.89 -5.93 7.06
N GLY A 225 -15.00 -6.26 6.37
CA GLY A 225 -15.62 -7.58 6.42
C GLY A 225 -16.70 -7.74 7.49
N PHE A 226 -17.15 -6.66 8.15
CA PHE A 226 -18.25 -6.74 9.10
C PHE A 226 -19.60 -6.65 8.38
N GLY A 227 -20.29 -7.78 8.28
CA GLY A 227 -21.64 -7.87 7.72
C GLY A 227 -22.73 -7.27 8.62
N GLU A 228 -23.97 -7.25 8.13
CA GLU A 228 -25.12 -6.65 8.85
C GLU A 228 -25.37 -7.30 10.22
N HIS A 229 -25.24 -8.62 10.34
CA HIS A 229 -25.45 -9.34 11.61
C HIS A 229 -24.39 -9.06 12.67
N ARG A 230 -23.25 -8.45 12.28
CA ARG A 230 -22.15 -8.07 13.18
C ARG A 230 -22.05 -6.56 13.38
N SER A 231 -23.02 -5.82 12.85
CA SER A 231 -23.05 -4.36 12.85
C SER A 231 -24.25 -3.83 13.63
N ILE A 232 -24.02 -3.05 14.68
CA ILE A 232 -25.08 -2.49 15.53
C ILE A 232 -25.18 -0.98 15.28
N PHE A 233 -26.31 -0.54 14.71
CA PHE A 233 -26.53 0.86 14.36
C PHE A 233 -27.54 1.50 15.29
N VAL A 234 -27.03 2.22 16.29
CA VAL A 234 -27.86 2.94 17.25
C VAL A 234 -28.41 4.21 16.63
N ARG A 235 -29.70 4.49 16.80
CA ARG A 235 -30.34 5.74 16.35
C ARG A 235 -30.55 6.66 17.55
N ARG A 236 -29.98 7.85 17.53
CA ARG A 236 -30.16 8.87 18.57
C ARG A 236 -30.86 10.10 18.00
N THR A 237 -31.92 10.56 18.65
CA THR A 237 -32.71 11.73 18.22
C THR A 237 -32.71 12.79 19.31
N LEU A 238 -32.30 14.01 18.95
CA LEU A 238 -32.41 15.18 19.82
C LEU A 238 -33.85 15.72 19.81
N ASP A 239 -34.33 16.23 20.94
CA ASP A 239 -35.65 16.88 21.00
C ASP A 239 -35.65 18.18 20.20
N GLN A 240 -36.70 18.38 19.38
CA GLN A 240 -36.84 19.55 18.50
C GLN A 240 -36.82 20.87 19.27
N ARG A 241 -37.31 20.90 20.51
CA ARG A 241 -37.32 22.11 21.35
C ARG A 241 -35.92 22.62 21.67
N LEU A 242 -34.92 21.74 21.75
CA LEU A 242 -33.52 22.18 21.91
C LEU A 242 -33.05 22.95 20.67
N LEU A 243 -33.44 22.50 19.47
CA LEU A 243 -33.10 23.18 18.23
C LEU A 243 -33.79 24.56 18.13
N GLU A 244 -35.03 24.65 18.62
CA GLU A 244 -35.77 25.91 18.72
C GLU A 244 -35.12 26.90 19.70
N LEU A 245 -34.63 26.42 20.85
CA LEU A 245 -33.88 27.25 21.80
C LEU A 245 -32.56 27.76 21.20
N ASN A 246 -31.83 26.89 20.50
CA ASN A 246 -30.61 27.29 19.79
C ASN A 246 -30.90 28.38 18.74
N ALA A 247 -32.00 28.25 17.99
CA ALA A 247 -32.43 29.27 17.03
C ALA A 247 -32.84 30.60 17.70
N ARG A 248 -33.28 30.56 18.95
CA ARG A 248 -33.57 31.74 19.79
C ARG A 248 -32.33 32.35 20.44
N GLY A 249 -31.13 31.80 20.19
CA GLY A 249 -29.87 32.32 20.69
C GLY A 249 -29.52 31.89 22.12
N PHE A 250 -30.15 30.83 22.65
CA PHE A 250 -29.69 30.22 23.91
C PHE A 250 -28.26 29.66 23.76
N LEU A 251 -27.61 29.40 24.89
CA LEU A 251 -26.24 28.88 24.90
C LEU A 251 -26.16 27.55 24.15
N ASN A 252 -25.16 27.43 23.28
CA ASN A 252 -24.93 26.26 22.44
C ASN A 252 -23.42 26.04 22.28
N GLY A 253 -23.03 24.82 21.90
CA GLY A 253 -21.63 24.46 21.66
C GLY A 253 -21.37 22.98 21.84
N HIS A 254 -20.10 22.60 21.94
CA HIS A 254 -19.65 21.20 22.01
C HIS A 254 -20.33 20.40 23.12
N THR A 255 -20.75 19.18 22.82
CA THR A 255 -21.15 18.16 23.80
C THR A 255 -20.12 17.04 23.72
N PRO A 256 -19.68 16.45 24.86
CA PRO A 256 -18.74 15.33 24.86
C PRO A 256 -19.36 14.06 24.23
N PHE A 257 -19.41 14.02 22.90
CA PHE A 257 -20.07 12.94 22.15
C PHE A 257 -19.38 11.59 22.36
N SER A 258 -18.05 11.58 22.56
CA SER A 258 -17.33 10.34 22.87
C SER A 258 -17.75 9.74 24.21
N ALA A 259 -18.21 10.54 25.18
CA ALA A 259 -18.80 10.03 26.41
C ALA A 259 -20.18 9.38 26.16
N VAL A 260 -20.99 9.95 25.25
CA VAL A 260 -22.25 9.32 24.80
C VAL A 260 -21.95 7.97 24.13
N VAL A 261 -20.91 7.91 23.30
CA VAL A 261 -20.42 6.66 22.71
C VAL A 261 -19.99 5.68 23.78
N ALA A 262 -19.22 6.10 24.79
CA ALA A 262 -18.75 5.25 25.88
C ALA A 262 -19.91 4.57 26.64
N PHE A 263 -20.86 5.34 27.17
CA PHE A 263 -22.01 4.79 27.91
C PHE A 263 -22.94 3.94 27.03
N THR A 264 -23.18 4.36 25.78
CA THR A 264 -24.01 3.57 24.85
C THR A 264 -23.31 2.26 24.48
N SER A 265 -22.00 2.29 24.27
CA SER A 265 -21.20 1.10 23.97
C SER A 265 -21.18 0.12 25.13
N LEU A 266 -21.16 0.62 26.37
CA LEU A 266 -21.26 -0.21 27.56
C LEU A 266 -22.60 -0.96 27.64
N TYR A 267 -23.71 -0.26 27.35
CA TYR A 267 -25.02 -0.90 27.25
C TYR A 267 -25.06 -1.98 26.15
N VAL A 268 -24.56 -1.67 24.95
CA VAL A 268 -24.52 -2.62 23.83
C VAL A 268 -23.62 -3.82 24.15
N ALA A 269 -22.44 -3.57 24.73
CA ALA A 269 -21.49 -4.60 25.15
C ALA A 269 -22.11 -5.53 26.19
N TYR A 270 -22.83 -4.97 27.17
CA TYR A 270 -23.60 -5.75 28.14
C TYR A 270 -24.60 -6.68 27.44
N VAL A 271 -25.48 -6.14 26.57
CA VAL A 271 -26.51 -6.92 25.87
C VAL A 271 -25.89 -8.03 25.01
N CYS A 272 -24.76 -7.75 24.36
CA CYS A 272 -24.08 -8.70 23.48
C CYS A 272 -23.15 -9.68 24.20
N GLY A 273 -22.94 -9.50 25.52
CA GLY A 273 -21.98 -10.28 26.29
C GLY A 273 -20.52 -10.05 25.87
N ALA A 274 -20.15 -8.83 25.45
CA ALA A 274 -18.80 -8.49 25.07
C ALA A 274 -17.91 -8.22 26.30
N ASP A 275 -16.69 -8.77 26.32
CA ASP A 275 -15.71 -8.54 27.40
C ASP A 275 -14.84 -7.30 27.20
N ALA A 276 -14.88 -6.72 26.01
CA ALA A 276 -14.11 -5.53 25.71
C ALA A 276 -14.85 -4.57 24.77
N ILE A 277 -14.65 -3.29 25.00
CA ILE A 277 -14.96 -2.17 24.12
C ILE A 277 -13.61 -1.60 23.67
N VAL A 278 -13.32 -1.72 22.38
CA VAL A 278 -12.00 -1.41 21.81
C VAL A 278 -12.08 -0.13 20.98
N LEU A 279 -11.54 0.96 21.51
CA LEU A 279 -11.56 2.28 20.88
C LEU A 279 -10.41 2.48 19.90
N SER A 280 -10.51 3.57 19.14
CA SER A 280 -9.54 4.05 18.16
C SER A 280 -8.96 5.42 18.52
N ASN A 281 -8.80 5.72 19.82
CA ASN A 281 -8.23 7.00 20.27
C ASN A 281 -6.70 6.93 20.37
N GLU A 282 -6.03 7.92 19.82
CA GLU A 282 -4.58 8.09 19.74
C GLU A 282 -3.95 8.79 20.96
N ALA A 283 -2.62 8.74 21.08
CA ALA A 283 -1.87 9.44 22.12
C ALA A 283 -2.07 10.97 22.05
N SER A 284 -2.13 11.53 20.83
CA SER A 284 -2.21 12.98 20.60
C SER A 284 -3.51 13.60 21.15
N ALA A 285 -4.55 12.78 21.42
CA ALA A 285 -5.79 13.23 22.04
C ALA A 285 -5.61 13.81 23.46
N ASP A 286 -4.46 13.57 24.12
CA ASP A 286 -4.15 14.11 25.44
C ASP A 286 -3.61 15.56 25.42
N GLU A 287 -3.28 16.11 24.24
CA GLU A 287 -2.80 17.50 24.10
C GLU A 287 -3.94 18.52 24.30
N ALA A 288 -3.72 19.52 25.16
CA ALA A 288 -4.70 20.60 25.37
C ALA A 288 -4.78 21.53 24.15
N SER A 289 -5.99 21.92 23.76
CA SER A 289 -6.21 22.84 22.62
C SER A 289 -5.82 24.29 22.94
N VAL A 290 -5.82 24.65 24.22
CA VAL A 290 -5.35 25.94 24.72
C VAL A 290 -4.10 25.71 25.60
N PRO A 291 -2.90 26.08 25.14
CA PRO A 291 -1.65 25.81 25.84
C PRO A 291 -1.64 26.35 27.29
N GLY A 292 -1.10 25.58 28.22
CA GLY A 292 -1.04 25.95 29.63
C GLY A 292 -2.37 25.85 30.39
N THR A 293 -3.41 25.28 29.78
CA THR A 293 -4.71 25.02 30.43
C THR A 293 -5.08 23.53 30.34
N GLY A 294 -6.12 23.12 31.06
CA GLY A 294 -6.74 21.79 30.92
C GLY A 294 -7.84 21.71 29.85
N ILE A 295 -8.02 22.74 29.02
CA ILE A 295 -9.11 22.81 28.04
C ILE A 295 -8.76 21.97 26.83
N ASN A 296 -9.44 20.83 26.70
CA ASN A 296 -9.30 19.88 25.60
C ASN A 296 -10.62 19.80 24.81
N HIS A 297 -10.56 19.95 23.49
CA HIS A 297 -11.69 19.81 22.57
C HIS A 297 -12.44 18.47 22.71
N GLN A 298 -11.76 17.39 23.09
CA GLN A 298 -12.33 16.05 23.22
C GLN A 298 -11.79 15.34 24.49
N PHE A 299 -12.02 15.93 25.67
CA PHE A 299 -11.66 15.33 26.97
C PHE A 299 -12.03 13.85 27.09
N SER A 300 -13.20 13.46 26.56
CA SER A 300 -13.69 12.07 26.57
C SER A 300 -12.94 11.09 25.64
N LYS A 301 -11.85 11.53 25.01
CA LYS A 301 -10.87 10.68 24.29
C LYS A 301 -9.51 10.60 24.98
N THR A 302 -9.32 11.36 26.05
CA THR A 302 -8.05 11.37 26.80
C THR A 302 -7.83 10.05 27.54
N SER A 303 -6.58 9.75 27.83
CA SER A 303 -6.18 8.64 28.71
C SER A 303 -6.74 8.81 30.12
N THR A 304 -6.87 10.07 30.57
CA THR A 304 -7.50 10.40 31.85
C THR A 304 -8.96 9.96 31.89
N PHE A 305 -9.75 10.27 30.86
CA PHE A 305 -11.13 9.80 30.77
C PHE A 305 -11.20 8.27 30.64
N GLU A 306 -10.34 7.67 29.82
CA GLU A 306 -10.29 6.21 29.63
C GLU A 306 -10.11 5.47 30.95
N VAL A 307 -9.11 5.85 31.75
CA VAL A 307 -8.84 5.27 33.08
C VAL A 307 -9.98 5.55 34.05
N ALA A 308 -10.48 6.79 34.10
CA ALA A 308 -11.55 7.17 35.00
C ALA A 308 -12.87 6.45 34.68
N PHE A 309 -13.18 6.24 33.39
CA PHE A 309 -14.36 5.53 32.94
C PHE A 309 -14.25 4.03 33.18
N GLN A 310 -13.08 3.42 32.92
CA GLN A 310 -12.85 2.02 33.26
C GLN A 310 -13.00 1.77 34.77
N SER A 311 -12.40 2.63 35.59
CA SER A 311 -12.55 2.55 37.05
C SER A 311 -14.01 2.70 37.48
N TYR A 312 -14.77 3.61 36.86
CA TYR A 312 -16.20 3.79 37.15
C TYR A 312 -17.02 2.54 36.77
N CYS A 313 -16.71 1.91 35.65
CA CYS A 313 -17.36 0.66 35.23
C CYS A 313 -17.09 -0.49 36.22
N GLU A 314 -15.86 -0.57 36.74
CA GLU A 314 -15.47 -1.61 37.70
C GLU A 314 -16.00 -1.36 39.11
N SER A 315 -15.84 -0.15 39.66
CA SER A 315 -16.14 0.14 41.06
C SER A 315 -17.61 0.49 41.31
N GLU A 316 -18.21 1.34 40.46
CA GLU A 316 -19.56 1.86 40.70
C GLU A 316 -20.61 1.01 39.99
N ILE A 317 -20.37 0.67 38.71
CA ILE A 317 -21.32 -0.15 37.93
C ILE A 317 -21.18 -1.62 38.31
N GLY A 318 -19.95 -2.13 38.43
CA GLY A 318 -19.64 -3.51 38.79
C GLY A 318 -19.60 -4.49 37.61
N LEU A 319 -19.49 -4.00 36.37
CA LEU A 319 -19.41 -4.83 35.16
C LEU A 319 -17.95 -5.04 34.73
N PRO A 320 -17.47 -6.29 34.59
CA PRO A 320 -16.08 -6.58 34.21
C PRO A 320 -15.87 -6.47 32.68
N ILE A 321 -16.40 -5.42 32.06
CA ILE A 321 -16.22 -5.12 30.64
C ILE A 321 -15.03 -4.15 30.52
N ARG A 322 -14.01 -4.52 29.76
CA ARG A 322 -12.82 -3.69 29.56
C ARG A 322 -13.11 -2.58 28.56
N TYR A 323 -12.75 -1.35 28.88
CA TYR A 323 -12.87 -0.18 28.02
C TYR A 323 -11.47 0.41 27.83
N PHE A 324 -10.93 0.30 26.61
CA PHE A 324 -9.57 0.77 26.32
C PHE A 324 -9.42 1.16 24.86
N SER A 325 -8.43 2.00 24.57
CA SER A 325 -8.06 2.32 23.20
C SER A 325 -6.89 1.49 22.69
N LEU A 326 -7.10 0.80 21.55
CA LEU A 326 -6.03 0.04 20.88
C LEU A 326 -4.93 0.97 20.34
N LEU A 327 -5.30 2.21 19.97
CA LEU A 327 -4.39 3.14 19.32
C LEU A 327 -3.67 4.08 20.30
N ARG A 328 -3.90 3.95 21.61
CA ARG A 328 -3.26 4.79 22.64
C ARG A 328 -1.72 4.86 22.53
N PRO A 329 -1.00 3.79 22.16
CA PRO A 329 0.45 3.85 22.02
C PRO A 329 0.95 4.63 20.79
N PHE A 330 0.06 5.00 19.86
CA PHE A 330 0.43 5.58 18.58
C PHE A 330 0.02 7.05 18.50
N ASN A 331 0.87 7.85 17.87
CA ASN A 331 0.58 9.22 17.50
C ASN A 331 -0.12 9.28 16.12
N GLU A 332 -0.58 10.46 15.74
CA GLU A 332 -1.33 10.70 14.49
C GLU A 332 -0.51 10.35 13.23
N LEU A 333 0.79 10.64 13.23
CA LEU A 333 1.67 10.30 12.10
C LEU A 333 1.86 8.80 11.92
N CYS A 334 2.06 8.06 13.01
CA CYS A 334 2.16 6.60 13.00
C CYS A 334 0.88 5.98 12.44
N ILE A 335 -0.27 6.47 12.88
CA ILE A 335 -1.58 5.99 12.40
C ILE A 335 -1.79 6.38 10.93
N ALA A 336 -1.40 7.59 10.52
CA ALA A 336 -1.49 8.03 9.12
C ALA A 336 -0.65 7.16 8.18
N ARG A 337 0.58 6.82 8.59
CA ARG A 337 1.45 5.89 7.86
C ARG A 337 0.89 4.47 7.80
N GLU A 338 0.29 3.98 8.87
CA GLU A 338 -0.32 2.66 8.82
C GLU A 338 -1.55 2.67 7.91
N PHE A 339 -2.39 3.69 8.04
CA PHE A 339 -3.57 3.89 7.20
C PHE A 339 -3.21 3.96 5.70
N SER A 340 -2.04 4.51 5.33
CA SER A 340 -1.60 4.58 3.92
C SER A 340 -1.50 3.21 3.24
N ARG A 341 -1.41 2.13 4.02
CA ARG A 341 -1.35 0.75 3.54
C ARG A 341 -2.71 0.20 3.08
N TYR A 342 -3.81 0.88 3.43
CA TYR A 342 -5.17 0.39 3.23
C TYR A 342 -5.91 1.17 2.13
N ALA A 343 -5.39 1.09 0.90
CA ALA A 343 -5.90 1.83 -0.26
C ALA A 343 -7.41 1.63 -0.53
N ALA A 344 -7.96 0.47 -0.18
CA ALA A 344 -9.40 0.17 -0.30
C ALA A 344 -10.32 1.19 0.40
N TYR A 345 -9.80 1.89 1.41
CA TYR A 345 -10.57 2.86 2.19
C TYR A 345 -10.48 4.29 1.68
N PHE A 346 -9.54 4.62 0.78
CA PHE A 346 -9.26 6.01 0.38
C PHE A 346 -10.47 6.73 -0.22
N SER A 347 -11.27 6.01 -1.00
CA SER A 347 -12.51 6.54 -1.59
C SER A 347 -13.62 6.75 -0.57
N THR A 348 -13.52 6.13 0.61
CA THR A 348 -14.64 5.92 1.54
C THR A 348 -14.48 6.61 2.88
N PHE A 349 -13.29 6.61 3.47
CA PHE A 349 -13.07 7.17 4.81
C PHE A 349 -13.38 8.68 4.82
N ARG A 350 -14.09 9.15 5.84
CA ARG A 350 -14.42 10.56 5.99
C ARG A 350 -14.38 10.93 7.46
N SER A 351 -13.56 11.92 7.81
CA SER A 351 -13.52 12.48 9.16
C SER A 351 -13.93 13.96 9.20
N CYS A 352 -14.16 14.61 8.05
CA CYS A 352 -14.54 16.01 7.94
C CYS A 352 -15.88 16.32 8.62
N ASN A 353 -15.89 17.15 9.67
CA ASN A 353 -17.11 17.54 10.38
C ASN A 353 -18.06 18.33 9.47
N ALA A 354 -17.56 19.37 8.78
CA ALA A 354 -18.35 20.26 7.92
C ALA A 354 -18.99 19.55 6.71
N GLY A 355 -18.28 18.58 6.12
CA GLY A 355 -18.73 17.82 4.95
C GLY A 355 -19.44 16.49 5.27
N SER A 356 -19.38 16.02 6.53
CA SER A 356 -19.89 14.70 6.96
C SER A 356 -21.34 14.43 6.55
N LYS A 357 -22.24 15.42 6.72
CA LYS A 357 -23.67 15.29 6.37
C LYS A 357 -23.90 15.04 4.87
N LYS A 358 -23.01 15.53 4.01
CA LYS A 358 -23.04 15.33 2.55
C LYS A 358 -22.13 14.18 2.11
N ASN A 359 -21.45 13.52 3.05
CA ASN A 359 -20.46 12.47 2.79
C ASN A 359 -19.29 12.92 1.88
N VAL A 360 -18.86 14.18 1.99
CA VAL A 360 -17.76 14.77 1.21
C VAL A 360 -16.68 15.33 2.12
N TRP A 361 -15.46 15.47 1.60
CA TRP A 361 -14.47 16.38 2.16
C TRP A 361 -14.83 17.80 1.75
N CYS A 362 -14.96 18.72 2.70
CA CYS A 362 -15.27 20.11 2.34
C CYS A 362 -14.05 20.82 1.71
N GLY A 363 -12.84 20.38 2.02
CA GLY A 363 -11.59 20.90 1.47
C GLY A 363 -11.25 22.33 1.92
N HIS A 364 -11.91 22.83 2.97
CA HIS A 364 -11.74 24.20 3.48
C HIS A 364 -11.87 24.29 5.02
N CYS A 365 -11.63 23.19 5.75
CA CYS A 365 -11.62 23.19 7.22
C CYS A 365 -10.32 22.60 7.78
N ALA A 366 -10.05 22.89 9.06
CA ALA A 366 -8.88 22.41 9.80
C ALA A 366 -8.69 20.90 9.71
N LYS A 367 -9.77 20.14 9.84
CA LYS A 367 -9.71 18.68 9.75
C LYS A 367 -9.35 18.16 8.36
N CYS A 368 -9.77 18.84 7.29
CA CYS A 368 -9.35 18.46 5.92
C CYS A 368 -7.86 18.72 5.72
N LEU A 369 -7.39 19.92 6.10
CA LEU A 369 -5.98 20.29 5.95
C LEU A 369 -5.08 19.40 6.80
N PHE A 370 -5.44 19.17 8.06
CA PHE A 370 -4.69 18.31 8.96
C PHE A 370 -4.53 16.89 8.41
N ILE A 371 -5.62 16.24 7.98
CA ILE A 371 -5.56 14.89 7.39
C ILE A 371 -4.74 14.89 6.11
N ALA A 372 -4.86 15.92 5.26
CA ALA A 372 -4.04 16.02 4.06
C ALA A 372 -2.54 16.12 4.41
N LEU A 373 -2.18 16.96 5.39
CA LEU A 373 -0.80 17.15 5.83
C LEU A 373 -0.17 15.86 6.36
N ILE A 374 -0.83 15.16 7.29
CA ILE A 374 -0.25 13.96 7.90
C ILE A 374 -0.20 12.75 6.95
N LEU A 375 -1.07 12.70 5.92
CA LEU A 375 -1.06 11.64 4.92
C LEU A 375 -0.10 11.92 3.76
N ALA A 376 0.18 13.19 3.45
CA ALA A 376 1.00 13.57 2.30
C ALA A 376 2.36 12.86 2.21
N PRO A 377 3.09 12.65 3.32
CA PRO A 377 4.37 11.95 3.28
C PRO A 377 4.28 10.47 2.87
N PHE A 378 3.08 9.86 2.85
CA PHE A 378 2.92 8.41 2.72
C PHE A 378 2.07 7.94 1.54
N ILE A 379 1.26 8.81 0.92
CA ILE A 379 0.39 8.42 -0.21
C ILE A 379 0.57 9.28 -1.48
N GLY A 380 1.42 10.30 -1.45
CA GLY A 380 1.69 11.17 -2.60
C GLY A 380 0.56 12.14 -2.96
N LEU A 381 0.89 13.18 -3.71
CA LEU A 381 0.00 14.31 -3.97
C LEU A 381 -1.18 13.98 -4.90
N ASP A 382 -0.98 13.13 -5.90
CA ASP A 382 -2.03 12.76 -6.84
C ASP A 382 -3.14 11.95 -6.16
N ARG A 383 -2.78 11.04 -5.25
CA ARG A 383 -3.76 10.29 -4.45
C ARG A 383 -4.49 11.18 -3.47
N LEU A 384 -3.78 12.09 -2.81
CA LEU A 384 -4.43 13.11 -1.99
C LEU A 384 -5.44 13.92 -2.80
N THR A 385 -5.05 14.35 -4.00
CA THR A 385 -5.94 15.09 -4.91
C THR A 385 -7.16 14.26 -5.28
N ALA A 386 -7.01 12.94 -5.51
CA ALA A 386 -8.14 12.04 -5.75
C ALA A 386 -9.05 11.88 -4.52
N ILE A 387 -8.49 11.82 -3.30
CA ILE A 387 -9.26 11.71 -2.05
C ILE A 387 -10.09 12.97 -1.79
N PHE A 388 -9.47 14.13 -1.95
CA PHE A 388 -10.06 15.42 -1.61
C PHE A 388 -10.77 16.10 -2.79
N GLY A 389 -10.59 15.61 -4.01
CA GLY A 389 -11.10 16.19 -5.26
C GLY A 389 -10.33 17.43 -5.74
N LYS A 390 -9.40 17.95 -4.93
CA LYS A 390 -8.51 19.07 -5.24
C LYS A 390 -7.20 18.95 -4.45
N ASN A 391 -6.16 19.61 -4.92
CA ASN A 391 -4.96 19.83 -4.10
C ASN A 391 -5.31 20.85 -2.99
N ILE A 392 -5.39 20.38 -1.75
CA ILE A 392 -5.73 21.23 -0.60
C ILE A 392 -4.64 22.28 -0.33
N PHE A 393 -3.38 21.99 -0.68
CA PHE A 393 -2.26 22.88 -0.36
C PHE A 393 -2.24 24.17 -1.20
N ASP A 394 -3.02 24.23 -2.28
CA ASP A 394 -3.19 25.42 -3.11
C ASP A 394 -4.26 26.39 -2.56
N GLY A 395 -5.07 25.95 -1.59
CA GLY A 395 -6.18 26.72 -1.05
C GLY A 395 -5.74 27.86 -0.13
N GLY A 396 -5.57 29.08 -0.67
CA GLY A 396 -5.20 30.26 0.11
C GLY A 396 -6.20 30.63 1.22
N GLU A 397 -7.43 30.14 1.15
CA GLU A 397 -8.45 30.30 2.21
C GLU A 397 -8.11 29.57 3.51
N LEU A 398 -7.13 28.66 3.49
CA LEU A 398 -6.70 27.86 4.64
C LEU A 398 -5.44 28.42 5.34
N ILE A 399 -4.95 29.61 4.98
CA ILE A 399 -3.73 30.18 5.57
C ILE A 399 -3.85 30.32 7.10
N ASP A 400 -4.96 30.88 7.60
CA ASP A 400 -5.14 31.06 9.04
C ASP A 400 -5.18 29.71 9.78
N VAL A 401 -5.80 28.72 9.15
CA VAL A 401 -5.86 27.34 9.66
C VAL A 401 -4.47 26.68 9.64
N MET A 402 -3.68 26.91 8.60
CA MET A 402 -2.29 26.45 8.53
C MET A 402 -1.48 27.06 9.68
N ASP A 403 -1.60 28.37 9.90
CA ASP A 403 -0.94 29.10 10.98
C ASP A 403 -1.32 28.54 12.37
N GLU A 404 -2.59 28.16 12.58
CA GLU A 404 -3.04 27.46 13.80
C GLU A 404 -2.42 26.06 13.94
N LEU A 405 -2.41 25.26 12.87
CA LEU A 405 -1.93 23.88 12.91
C LEU A 405 -0.42 23.78 13.11
N VAL A 406 0.35 24.68 12.51
CA VAL A 406 1.80 24.76 12.68
C VAL A 406 2.20 25.58 13.90
N GLY A 407 1.26 26.03 14.74
CA GLY A 407 1.56 26.77 15.97
C GLY A 407 2.23 28.13 15.75
N ALA A 408 1.89 28.84 14.67
CA ALA A 408 2.28 30.24 14.46
C ALA A 408 1.45 31.21 15.32
N VAL A 409 0.29 30.74 15.82
CA VAL A 409 -0.57 31.45 16.77
C VAL A 409 -0.76 30.63 18.06
N PRO A 410 -1.11 31.25 19.19
CA PRO A 410 -1.14 30.57 20.49
C PRO A 410 -2.26 29.54 20.67
N VAL A 411 -3.37 29.67 19.92
CA VAL A 411 -4.53 28.77 20.03
C VAL A 411 -4.54 27.85 18.82
N LYS A 412 -4.60 26.54 19.08
CA LYS A 412 -4.70 25.52 18.04
C LYS A 412 -6.15 25.39 17.57
N ALA A 413 -6.34 25.04 16.30
CA ALA A 413 -7.65 24.69 15.77
C ALA A 413 -8.33 23.61 16.63
N PHE A 414 -9.48 23.92 17.22
CA PHE A 414 -10.19 23.00 18.13
C PHE A 414 -10.48 21.65 17.47
N GLU A 415 -10.82 21.61 16.17
CA GLU A 415 -11.12 20.36 15.47
C GLU A 415 -9.92 19.41 15.28
N CYS A 416 -8.69 19.82 15.63
CA CYS A 416 -7.46 19.07 15.40
C CYS A 416 -6.94 18.37 16.67
N VAL A 417 -6.63 17.08 16.54
CA VAL A 417 -6.08 16.23 17.61
C VAL A 417 -4.56 16.01 17.51
N GLY A 418 -3.93 16.22 16.35
CA GLY A 418 -2.47 16.01 16.18
C GLY A 418 -1.63 17.18 16.67
N THR A 419 -0.46 16.89 17.23
CA THR A 419 0.41 17.90 17.85
C THR A 419 1.04 18.85 16.84
N VAL A 420 1.43 20.05 17.31
CA VAL A 420 2.15 21.03 16.47
C VAL A 420 3.44 20.42 15.91
N GLY A 421 4.14 19.60 16.70
CA GLY A 421 5.34 18.89 16.27
C GLY A 421 5.07 17.91 15.12
N GLU A 422 3.99 17.14 15.20
CA GLU A 422 3.58 16.21 14.13
C GLU A 422 3.26 16.93 12.83
N VAL A 423 2.53 18.04 12.92
CA VAL A 423 2.19 18.84 11.73
C VAL A 423 3.45 19.44 11.10
N ARG A 424 4.33 20.08 11.89
CA ARG A 424 5.59 20.66 11.40
C ARG A 424 6.48 19.60 10.76
N PHE A 425 6.58 18.41 11.35
CA PHE A 425 7.31 17.29 10.77
C PHE A 425 6.75 16.88 9.41
N ALA A 426 5.42 16.71 9.31
CA ALA A 426 4.76 16.35 8.06
C ALA A 426 5.01 17.39 6.95
N VAL A 427 4.90 18.68 7.28
CA VAL A 427 5.13 19.79 6.34
C VAL A 427 6.60 19.86 5.92
N ASN A 428 7.54 19.70 6.85
CA ASN A 428 8.98 19.68 6.55
C ASN A 428 9.32 18.54 5.59
N ARG A 429 8.77 17.34 5.82
CA ARG A 429 8.95 16.18 4.93
C ARG A 429 8.33 16.44 3.55
N LEU A 430 7.13 17.02 3.50
CA LEU A 430 6.47 17.40 2.26
C LEU A 430 7.25 18.44 1.44
N LEU A 431 7.82 19.45 2.09
CA LEU A 431 8.63 20.49 1.46
C LEU A 431 9.89 19.93 0.79
N ARG A 432 10.49 18.88 1.35
CA ARG A 432 11.66 18.20 0.75
C ARG A 432 11.32 17.55 -0.58
N TYR A 433 10.15 16.93 -0.70
CA TYR A 433 9.69 16.37 -1.97
C TYR A 433 9.48 17.43 -3.06
N TRP A 434 9.23 18.68 -2.68
CA TRP A 434 9.02 19.81 -3.59
C TRP A 434 10.32 20.48 -4.09
N HIS A 435 11.50 20.05 -3.61
CA HIS A 435 12.77 20.69 -3.95
C HIS A 435 13.21 20.36 -5.41
N PRO A 436 13.39 21.37 -6.30
CA PRO A 436 13.60 21.14 -7.74
C PRO A 436 14.94 20.48 -8.12
N ARG A 437 15.94 20.45 -7.23
CA ARG A 437 17.30 19.98 -7.57
C ARG A 437 17.57 18.49 -7.30
N ARG A 438 16.58 17.69 -6.89
CA ARG A 438 16.83 16.30 -6.48
C ARG A 438 15.88 15.20 -6.96
N ASN A 439 15.00 15.46 -7.93
CA ASN A 439 14.02 14.43 -8.31
C ASN A 439 14.27 13.82 -9.69
N ASN A 440 14.71 12.55 -9.69
CA ASN A 440 14.40 11.56 -10.73
C ASN A 440 12.96 11.00 -10.59
N LEU A 441 12.02 11.78 -10.06
CA LEU A 441 10.60 11.43 -10.12
C LEU A 441 10.10 11.58 -11.57
N PRO A 442 9.09 10.80 -11.99
CA PRO A 442 8.46 10.99 -13.29
C PRO A 442 7.96 12.43 -13.45
N ALA A 443 8.06 12.95 -14.68
CA ALA A 443 7.91 14.36 -15.03
C ALA A 443 6.51 14.95 -14.71
N ASP A 444 5.56 14.10 -14.35
CA ASP A 444 4.20 14.44 -13.94
C ASP A 444 4.10 15.02 -12.52
N LEU A 445 5.07 14.73 -11.63
CA LEU A 445 5.09 15.23 -10.24
C LEU A 445 6.00 16.45 -10.03
N THR A 446 6.98 16.70 -10.90
CA THR A 446 8.04 17.69 -10.67
C THR A 446 8.13 18.81 -11.69
N GLY A 447 7.42 18.72 -12.82
CA GLY A 447 7.54 19.73 -13.86
C GLY A 447 7.10 21.10 -13.36
N ASP A 448 7.99 22.12 -13.39
CA ASP A 448 7.80 23.58 -13.21
C ASP A 448 6.63 24.07 -12.31
N ARG A 449 6.16 23.25 -11.37
CA ARG A 449 4.97 23.56 -10.58
C ARG A 449 5.40 24.47 -9.43
N PRO A 450 4.80 25.66 -9.31
CA PRO A 450 5.08 26.55 -8.19
C PRO A 450 4.74 25.85 -6.88
N LEU A 451 5.50 26.17 -5.83
CA LEU A 451 5.24 25.68 -4.48
C LEU A 451 3.81 26.09 -4.05
N PRO A 452 2.97 25.16 -3.56
CA PRO A 452 1.62 25.47 -3.11
C PRO A 452 1.59 26.58 -2.07
N VAL A 453 0.52 27.38 -2.09
CA VAL A 453 0.37 28.59 -1.28
C VAL A 453 0.60 28.32 0.22
N LEU A 454 0.06 27.22 0.75
CA LEU A 454 0.20 26.89 2.17
C LEU A 454 1.63 26.45 2.53
N LEU A 455 2.30 25.71 1.65
CA LEU A 455 3.69 25.30 1.87
C LEU A 455 4.65 26.49 1.75
N ALA A 456 4.39 27.39 0.81
CA ALA A 456 5.12 28.64 0.67
C ALA A 456 4.95 29.55 1.90
N ARG A 457 3.74 29.63 2.46
CA ARG A 457 3.45 30.35 3.71
C ARG A 457 4.28 29.84 4.87
N TYR A 458 4.30 28.53 5.09
CA TYR A 458 5.09 27.93 6.17
C TYR A 458 6.59 28.13 5.97
N LEU A 459 7.09 27.99 4.74
CA LEU A 459 8.50 28.22 4.42
C LEU A 459 8.94 29.67 4.70
N ASP A 460 8.09 30.66 4.41
CA ASP A 460 8.32 32.07 4.78
C ASP A 460 8.42 32.25 6.31
N GLN A 461 7.54 31.60 7.07
CA GLN A 461 7.56 31.66 8.54
C GLN A 461 8.85 31.06 9.11
N CYS A 462 9.31 29.91 8.58
CA CYS A 462 10.61 29.34 8.94
C CYS A 462 11.76 30.32 8.66
N ARG A 463 11.78 30.95 7.47
CA ARG A 463 12.82 31.93 7.08
C ARG A 463 12.84 33.16 7.97
N ARG A 464 11.69 33.54 8.53
CA ARG A 464 11.54 34.63 9.50
C ARG A 464 11.87 34.23 10.93
N GLY A 465 12.26 32.98 11.18
CA GLY A 465 12.65 32.47 12.49
C GLY A 465 11.48 32.33 13.47
N LEU A 466 10.25 32.17 12.99
CA LEU A 466 9.08 31.97 13.87
C LEU A 466 9.14 30.62 14.63
N PHE A 467 9.89 29.65 14.11
CA PHE A 467 10.02 28.30 14.67
C PHE A 467 11.50 28.00 14.94
N PRO A 468 12.02 28.35 16.13
CA PRO A 468 13.45 28.23 16.46
C PRO A 468 14.00 26.80 16.35
N GLU A 469 13.14 25.80 16.49
CA GLU A 469 13.46 24.38 16.36
C GLU A 469 13.53 23.88 14.90
N VAL A 470 13.05 24.68 13.94
CA VAL A 470 13.14 24.35 12.50
C VAL A 470 14.36 25.06 11.92
N GLN A 471 15.43 24.31 11.70
CA GLN A 471 16.62 24.83 11.04
C GLN A 471 16.42 24.86 9.52
N LEU A 472 17.06 25.80 8.82
CA LEU A 472 17.06 25.84 7.35
C LEU A 472 18.44 25.47 6.80
N ASP A 473 18.47 24.74 5.70
CA ASP A 473 19.66 24.40 4.95
C ASP A 473 20.17 25.60 4.12
N ARG A 474 21.23 25.36 3.33
CA ARG A 474 21.88 26.39 2.50
C ARG A 474 20.99 26.90 1.37
N ASP A 475 20.03 26.11 0.92
CA ASP A 475 19.06 26.45 -0.13
C ASP A 475 17.78 27.09 0.46
N GLY A 476 17.72 27.23 1.79
CA GLY A 476 16.64 27.89 2.51
C GLY A 476 15.39 27.03 2.66
N PHE A 477 15.55 25.69 2.73
CA PHE A 477 14.53 24.69 3.04
C PHE A 477 14.77 24.04 4.44
N PRO A 478 13.75 23.45 5.09
CA PRO A 478 13.92 22.85 6.41
C PRO A 478 14.95 21.70 6.47
N TYR A 479 15.97 21.89 7.30
CA TYR A 479 17.03 20.96 7.65
C TYR A 479 16.56 20.00 8.75
N ASN A 480 16.83 18.70 8.57
CA ASN A 480 16.65 17.69 9.60
C ASN A 480 18.02 17.40 10.21
N SER A 481 18.34 18.07 11.31
CA SER A 481 19.37 17.59 12.23
C SER A 481 18.73 17.20 13.53
N ALA A 482 18.30 15.95 13.63
CA ALA A 482 18.27 15.29 14.92
C ALA A 482 19.71 15.03 15.34
N GLY A 483 20.34 16.01 15.99
CA GLY A 483 21.31 15.69 17.02
C GLY A 483 20.64 14.79 18.08
N ARG A 484 21.42 13.92 18.73
CA ARG A 484 21.00 12.91 19.71
C ARG A 484 20.13 13.42 20.88
N ASP A 485 19.94 14.73 21.00
CA ASP A 485 19.18 15.39 22.05
C ASP A 485 17.91 16.12 21.56
N HIS A 486 17.42 15.85 20.34
CA HIS A 486 16.19 16.49 19.84
C HIS A 486 14.92 15.95 20.54
N PRO A 487 14.03 16.82 21.07
CA PRO A 487 12.79 16.40 21.77
C PRO A 487 11.88 15.47 20.95
N LEU A 488 11.98 15.49 19.62
CA LEU A 488 11.21 14.62 18.72
C LEU A 488 11.69 13.15 18.69
N VAL A 489 12.98 12.88 18.94
CA VAL A 489 13.50 11.50 19.05
C VAL A 489 13.05 10.86 20.37
N ALA A 490 12.98 11.65 21.45
CA ALA A 490 12.35 11.25 22.72
C ALA A 490 10.82 11.08 22.61
N PHE A 491 10.19 11.70 21.60
CA PHE A 491 8.76 11.61 21.31
C PHE A 491 8.38 10.30 20.59
N HIS A 492 9.31 9.70 19.84
CA HIS A 492 9.14 8.41 19.19
C HIS A 492 9.30 7.20 20.13
N SER A 493 9.89 7.39 21.32
CA SER A 493 10.40 6.29 22.17
C SER A 493 9.65 6.06 23.49
N ASN A 494 8.68 6.91 23.88
CA ASN A 494 8.13 6.92 25.24
C ASN A 494 6.63 6.58 25.40
N CYS A 495 6.11 5.60 24.64
CA CYS A 495 4.74 5.11 24.86
C CYS A 495 4.63 3.59 24.75
N VAL A 496 5.26 2.84 25.67
CA VAL A 496 4.89 1.43 25.92
C VAL A 496 4.87 1.16 27.43
N PRO A 497 3.68 1.02 28.04
CA PRO A 497 3.56 0.26 29.29
C PRO A 497 4.01 -1.18 29.01
N GLY A 498 4.97 -1.69 29.78
CA GLY A 498 5.65 -2.98 29.54
C GLY A 498 4.75 -4.23 29.47
N GLU A 499 3.46 -4.10 29.77
CA GLU A 499 2.46 -5.17 29.74
C GLU A 499 1.85 -5.39 28.33
N PHE A 500 2.14 -4.52 27.35
CA PHE A 500 1.64 -4.62 25.97
C PHE A 500 2.71 -5.01 24.92
N ILE A 501 3.91 -5.38 25.37
CA ILE A 501 5.01 -5.85 24.53
C ILE A 501 4.69 -7.13 23.71
N PRO A 502 3.85 -8.09 24.15
CA PRO A 502 3.68 -9.35 23.39
C PRO A 502 2.90 -9.28 22.07
N TYR A 503 2.56 -8.10 21.55
CA TYR A 503 1.81 -7.95 20.28
C TYR A 503 2.40 -6.93 19.29
N ILE A 504 3.60 -6.41 19.57
CA ILE A 504 4.38 -5.59 18.63
C ILE A 504 5.38 -6.45 17.83
N GLU A 505 5.66 -7.68 18.25
CA GLU A 505 6.60 -8.60 17.57
C GLU A 505 6.14 -9.12 16.19
N GLY A 506 4.94 -8.74 15.73
CA GLY A 506 4.48 -8.95 14.35
C GLY A 506 4.54 -7.70 13.46
N MET A 507 5.01 -6.57 13.99
CA MET A 507 5.00 -5.26 13.34
C MET A 507 6.42 -4.69 13.31
N ASN A 508 7.31 -5.39 12.61
CA ASN A 508 8.65 -4.86 12.34
C ASN A 508 8.52 -3.57 11.53
N TRP A 509 9.05 -2.48 12.10
CA TRP A 509 9.75 -1.46 11.32
C TRP A 509 10.67 -2.16 10.30
N PRO A 510 10.88 -1.64 9.08
CA PRO A 510 11.44 -2.44 8.00
C PRO A 510 12.72 -3.13 8.48
N GLU A 511 12.73 -4.46 8.49
CA GLU A 511 13.88 -5.26 8.90
C GLU A 511 15.16 -4.86 8.12
N LEU A 512 14.97 -4.18 6.97
CA LEU A 512 16.01 -3.48 6.21
C LEU A 512 16.76 -2.42 7.03
N THR A 513 16.08 -1.48 7.70
CA THR A 513 16.76 -0.40 8.43
C THR A 513 17.57 -0.96 9.59
N ASP A 514 17.02 -1.96 10.29
CA ASP A 514 17.71 -2.67 11.37
C ASP A 514 18.92 -3.44 10.84
N TYR A 515 18.77 -4.14 9.71
CA TYR A 515 19.86 -4.83 9.05
C TYR A 515 21.00 -3.88 8.63
N LEU A 516 20.67 -2.66 8.18
CA LEU A 516 21.67 -1.66 7.76
C LEU A 516 22.32 -0.92 8.93
N THR A 517 21.71 -0.95 10.11
CA THR A 517 22.15 -0.16 11.26
C THR A 517 23.57 -0.45 11.68
N GLY A 518 24.38 0.61 11.84
CA GLY A 518 25.76 0.51 12.31
C GLY A 518 26.73 -0.17 11.34
N LYS A 519 26.31 -0.53 10.12
CA LYS A 519 27.22 -1.06 9.09
C LYS A 519 27.99 0.06 8.40
N ARG A 520 29.22 -0.22 7.97
CA ARG A 520 29.92 0.57 6.95
C ARG A 520 29.43 0.11 5.58
N ILE A 521 28.78 1.01 4.85
CA ILE A 521 28.09 0.70 3.60
C ILE A 521 28.85 1.30 2.40
N LEU A 522 29.20 0.47 1.42
CA LEU A 522 29.78 0.90 0.16
C LEU A 522 28.77 0.80 -0.98
N LEU A 523 28.60 1.86 -1.75
CA LEU A 523 27.88 1.86 -3.02
C LEU A 523 28.89 1.65 -4.15
N LEU A 524 28.92 0.43 -4.69
CA LEU A 524 29.83 0.03 -5.75
C LEU A 524 29.16 0.25 -7.11
N GLY A 525 29.59 1.30 -7.80
CA GLY A 525 29.01 1.85 -9.02
C GLY A 525 28.01 2.97 -8.71
N TYR A 526 28.19 4.13 -9.34
CA TYR A 526 27.38 5.33 -9.12
C TYR A 526 26.50 5.71 -10.32
N GLY A 527 25.97 4.67 -10.98
CA GLY A 527 24.93 4.77 -12.00
C GLY A 527 23.55 5.02 -11.38
N ARG A 528 22.49 4.62 -12.09
CA ARG A 528 21.10 4.86 -11.66
C ARG A 528 20.79 4.23 -10.30
N GLU A 529 21.16 2.95 -10.08
CA GLU A 529 20.94 2.27 -8.80
C GLU A 529 21.81 2.86 -7.68
N GLY A 530 23.09 3.15 -7.94
CA GLY A 530 23.98 3.75 -6.92
C GLY A 530 23.48 5.11 -6.41
N ARG A 531 22.99 5.98 -7.32
CA ARG A 531 22.38 7.27 -6.96
C ARG A 531 21.11 7.08 -6.14
N SER A 532 20.20 6.24 -6.65
CA SER A 532 18.95 5.90 -5.97
C SER A 532 19.17 5.35 -4.55
N THR A 533 20.18 4.49 -4.36
CA THR A 533 20.52 3.98 -3.03
C THR A 533 21.07 5.09 -2.13
N LEU A 534 21.95 5.96 -2.64
CA LEU A 534 22.49 7.07 -1.84
C LEU A 534 21.40 8.05 -1.41
N ASP A 535 20.48 8.38 -2.31
CA ASP A 535 19.34 9.26 -2.03
C ASP A 535 18.42 8.65 -0.97
N TRP A 536 18.13 7.34 -1.06
CA TRP A 536 17.35 6.64 -0.06
C TRP A 536 18.07 6.59 1.30
N LEU A 537 19.37 6.27 1.33
CA LEU A 537 20.17 6.31 2.56
C LEU A 537 20.21 7.71 3.17
N TYR A 538 20.26 8.76 2.35
CA TYR A 538 20.18 10.15 2.81
C TYR A 538 18.83 10.47 3.46
N LEU A 539 17.72 10.04 2.84
CA LEU A 539 16.37 10.27 3.37
C LEU A 539 16.11 9.55 4.70
N HIS A 540 16.74 8.39 4.89
CA HIS A 540 16.58 7.53 6.06
C HIS A 540 17.80 7.52 6.98
N TYR A 541 18.72 8.48 6.84
CA TYR A 541 20.02 8.46 7.52
C TYR A 541 19.92 8.39 9.05
N GLU A 542 19.00 9.16 9.64
CA GLU A 542 18.79 9.17 11.10
C GLU A 542 18.22 7.84 11.60
N GLU A 543 17.37 7.19 10.81
CA GLU A 543 16.72 5.92 11.14
C GLU A 543 17.71 4.76 11.04
N ILE A 544 18.53 4.75 9.99
CA ILE A 544 19.53 3.71 9.74
C ILE A 544 20.77 3.90 10.61
N ASN A 545 21.23 5.14 10.79
CA ASN A 545 22.45 5.47 11.52
C ASN A 545 23.65 4.58 11.10
N PRO A 546 24.07 4.61 9.82
CA PRO A 546 25.19 3.81 9.34
C PRO A 546 26.51 4.30 9.94
N ALA A 547 27.48 3.39 10.13
CA ALA A 547 28.79 3.75 10.69
C ALA A 547 29.67 4.53 9.70
N ALA A 548 29.52 4.26 8.39
CA ALA A 548 30.15 5.01 7.32
C ALA A 548 29.40 4.75 6.00
N ILE A 549 29.47 5.70 5.06
CA ILE A 549 29.00 5.53 3.69
C ILE A 549 30.14 5.82 2.73
N GLY A 550 30.30 4.95 1.73
CA GLY A 550 31.26 5.13 0.63
C GLY A 550 30.59 5.02 -0.73
N VAL A 551 31.18 5.66 -1.73
CA VAL A 551 30.87 5.47 -3.15
C VAL A 551 32.16 5.09 -3.87
N ALA A 552 32.13 3.97 -4.60
CA ALA A 552 33.26 3.51 -5.40
C ALA A 552 32.86 3.34 -6.87
N ASP A 553 33.60 3.95 -7.80
CA ASP A 553 33.37 3.81 -9.24
C ASP A 553 34.68 3.91 -10.02
N ILE A 554 34.79 3.22 -11.15
CA ILE A 554 36.00 3.34 -12.01
C ILE A 554 36.11 4.75 -12.61
N ARG A 555 34.98 5.44 -12.78
CA ARG A 555 34.91 6.81 -13.28
C ARG A 555 34.89 7.80 -12.13
N GLU A 556 35.26 9.04 -12.40
CA GLU A 556 35.00 10.12 -11.46
C GLU A 556 33.48 10.28 -11.24
N VAL A 557 33.10 10.54 -10.00
CA VAL A 557 31.71 10.71 -9.59
C VAL A 557 31.50 12.11 -9.05
N GLU A 558 30.40 12.73 -9.48
CA GLU A 558 29.95 14.00 -8.93
C GLU A 558 28.77 13.72 -8.00
N ILE A 559 28.98 13.96 -6.71
CA ILE A 559 27.97 13.82 -5.66
C ILE A 559 27.69 15.21 -5.11
N ASP A 560 26.43 15.47 -4.79
CA ASP A 560 26.02 16.71 -4.13
C ASP A 560 26.91 16.97 -2.89
N PRO A 561 27.66 18.09 -2.86
CA PRO A 561 28.55 18.42 -1.74
C PRO A 561 27.83 18.46 -0.39
N GLU A 562 26.53 18.77 -0.37
CA GLU A 562 25.75 18.74 0.86
C GLU A 562 25.58 17.31 1.39
N ILE A 563 25.25 16.34 0.53
CA ILE A 563 25.14 14.92 0.90
C ILE A 563 26.50 14.42 1.41
N VAL A 564 27.58 14.75 0.70
CA VAL A 564 28.94 14.38 1.11
C VAL A 564 29.28 14.93 2.50
N ASN A 565 28.98 16.21 2.75
CA ASN A 565 29.28 16.85 4.02
C ASN A 565 28.39 16.34 5.17
N LEU A 566 27.10 16.08 4.89
CA LEU A 566 26.15 15.63 5.91
C LEU A 566 26.42 14.20 6.33
N LEU A 567 26.61 13.31 5.36
CA LEU A 567 26.75 11.87 5.60
C LEU A 567 28.22 11.43 5.77
N GLY A 568 29.18 12.31 5.48
CA GLY A 568 30.60 11.97 5.47
C GLY A 568 30.95 10.95 4.38
N VAL A 569 30.37 11.08 3.18
CA VAL A 569 30.55 10.10 2.10
C VAL A 569 32.00 10.06 1.61
N ALA A 570 32.66 8.91 1.78
CA ALA A 570 33.98 8.68 1.19
C ALA A 570 33.87 8.32 -0.30
N ILE A 571 34.71 8.92 -1.14
CA ILE A 571 34.67 8.74 -2.59
C ILE A 571 35.94 8.03 -3.04
N HIS A 572 35.77 6.88 -3.70
CA HIS A 572 36.84 6.01 -4.19
C HIS A 572 36.73 5.89 -5.71
N THR A 573 37.55 6.62 -6.46
CA THR A 573 37.45 6.65 -7.92
C THR A 573 38.75 6.31 -8.63
N GLY A 574 38.64 5.82 -9.86
CA GLY A 574 39.79 5.52 -10.73
C GLY A 574 40.10 4.02 -10.81
N PRO A 575 41.27 3.64 -11.37
CA PRO A 575 41.59 2.25 -11.69
C PRO A 575 41.57 1.31 -10.48
N ASP A 576 41.96 1.80 -9.30
CA ASP A 576 42.08 1.01 -8.07
C ASP A 576 40.83 1.08 -7.15
N TYR A 577 39.69 1.57 -7.66
CA TYR A 577 38.46 1.78 -6.86
C TYR A 577 37.98 0.53 -6.10
N LEU A 578 38.30 -0.67 -6.60
CA LEU A 578 37.94 -1.94 -5.94
C LEU A 578 38.71 -2.20 -4.65
N ALA A 579 39.83 -1.52 -4.39
CA ALA A 579 40.56 -1.65 -3.13
C ALA A 579 39.69 -1.25 -1.92
N ALA A 580 38.75 -0.32 -2.13
CA ALA A 580 37.83 0.16 -1.11
C ALA A 580 36.94 -0.94 -0.53
N LEU A 581 36.67 -2.05 -1.24
CA LEU A 581 35.74 -3.10 -0.78
C LEU A 581 36.09 -3.64 0.62
N THR A 582 37.39 -3.73 0.93
CA THR A 582 37.87 -4.27 2.22
C THR A 582 37.63 -3.34 3.41
N GLU A 583 37.25 -2.07 3.18
CA GLU A 583 37.03 -1.07 4.22
C GLU A 583 35.58 -1.07 4.76
N TYR A 584 34.67 -1.80 4.11
CA TYR A 584 33.23 -1.77 4.38
C TYR A 584 32.69 -3.13 4.77
N ASP A 585 31.58 -3.13 5.51
CA ASP A 585 30.92 -4.36 5.98
C ASP A 585 29.90 -4.88 4.97
N LEU A 586 29.31 -3.98 4.17
CA LEU A 586 28.27 -4.26 3.20
C LEU A 586 28.49 -3.48 1.90
N VAL A 587 28.44 -4.18 0.78
CA VAL A 587 28.64 -3.60 -0.56
C VAL A 587 27.35 -3.72 -1.38
N PHE A 588 26.78 -2.58 -1.76
CA PHE A 588 25.71 -2.51 -2.76
C PHE A 588 26.33 -2.51 -4.15
N LYS A 589 26.26 -3.65 -4.83
CA LYS A 589 26.82 -3.85 -6.16
C LYS A 589 25.83 -3.40 -7.24
N SER A 590 26.26 -2.44 -8.06
CA SER A 590 25.59 -2.14 -9.32
C SER A 590 25.71 -3.32 -10.32
N PRO A 591 24.64 -3.71 -11.02
CA PRO A 591 24.63 -4.90 -11.89
C PRO A 591 25.73 -4.91 -12.96
N GLY A 592 26.09 -3.75 -13.50
CA GLY A 592 27.10 -3.62 -14.56
C GLY A 592 28.54 -3.94 -14.15
N ILE A 593 28.84 -4.04 -12.85
CA ILE A 593 30.20 -4.29 -12.37
C ILE A 593 30.50 -5.78 -12.41
N SER A 594 31.55 -6.16 -13.15
CA SER A 594 31.98 -7.55 -13.26
C SER A 594 33.05 -7.88 -12.23
N PHE A 595 32.91 -9.04 -11.59
CA PHE A 595 33.94 -9.63 -10.74
C PHE A 595 34.66 -10.81 -11.41
N LYS A 596 34.51 -10.98 -12.73
CA LYS A 596 35.05 -12.11 -13.51
C LYS A 596 36.53 -12.40 -13.25
N GLU A 597 37.33 -11.35 -13.05
CA GLU A 597 38.78 -11.45 -12.83
C GLU A 597 39.14 -11.81 -11.37
N TYR A 598 38.19 -11.75 -10.45
CA TYR A 598 38.37 -11.92 -9.01
C TYR A 598 37.67 -13.17 -8.45
N THR A 599 36.88 -13.87 -9.27
CA THR A 599 36.15 -15.07 -8.85
C THR A 599 36.72 -16.32 -9.52
N GLU A 600 37.42 -17.16 -8.76
CA GLU A 600 37.96 -18.44 -9.25
C GLU A 600 36.87 -19.50 -9.50
N THR A 601 35.79 -19.44 -8.71
CA THR A 601 34.56 -20.23 -8.82
C THR A 601 33.35 -19.29 -8.82
N PRO A 602 32.17 -19.74 -9.31
CA PRO A 602 30.95 -18.94 -9.20
C PRO A 602 30.79 -18.48 -7.74
N PRO A 603 30.58 -17.17 -7.49
CA PRO A 603 30.51 -16.66 -6.13
C PRO A 603 29.41 -17.37 -5.34
N GLN A 604 29.73 -17.77 -4.11
CA GLN A 604 28.72 -18.24 -3.17
C GLN A 604 27.83 -17.04 -2.81
N SER A 605 26.53 -17.28 -2.62
CA SER A 605 25.52 -16.23 -2.44
C SER A 605 25.91 -15.22 -1.37
N GLY A 606 25.82 -13.93 -1.71
CA GLY A 606 25.95 -12.82 -0.76
C GLY A 606 27.35 -12.52 -0.23
N ARG A 607 28.40 -13.26 -0.61
CA ARG A 607 29.76 -13.10 -0.06
C ARG A 607 30.83 -13.13 -1.14
N LEU A 608 31.88 -12.32 -0.98
CA LEU A 608 33.00 -12.25 -1.91
C LEU A 608 34.34 -12.46 -1.20
N ALA A 609 34.84 -13.69 -1.25
CA ALA A 609 36.06 -14.11 -0.55
C ALA A 609 37.33 -13.36 -1.00
N ALA A 610 37.41 -12.97 -2.27
CA ALA A 610 38.57 -12.27 -2.84
C ALA A 610 38.90 -10.94 -2.15
N PHE A 611 37.94 -10.35 -1.43
CA PHE A 611 38.08 -9.07 -0.74
C PHE A 611 37.75 -9.18 0.76
N GLY A 612 38.26 -10.21 1.42
CA GLY A 612 38.12 -10.36 2.88
C GLY A 612 36.74 -10.84 3.33
N ASP A 613 36.04 -11.58 2.47
CA ASP A 613 34.70 -12.14 2.74
C ASP A 613 33.60 -11.10 3.03
N VAL A 614 33.68 -9.99 2.31
CA VAL A 614 32.71 -8.89 2.39
C VAL A 614 31.32 -9.33 1.93
N GLU A 615 30.28 -8.82 2.60
CA GLU A 615 28.89 -9.04 2.20
C GLU A 615 28.55 -8.20 0.97
N VAL A 616 28.03 -8.83 -0.08
CA VAL A 616 27.64 -8.17 -1.33
C VAL A 616 26.14 -8.35 -1.51
N THR A 617 25.44 -7.25 -1.77
CA THR A 617 24.00 -7.21 -2.00
C THR A 617 23.68 -6.24 -3.16
N GLY A 618 22.40 -6.13 -3.51
CA GLY A 618 21.86 -5.14 -4.43
C GLY A 618 20.46 -4.71 -3.97
N GLN A 619 19.90 -3.67 -4.58
CA GLN A 619 18.60 -3.17 -4.14
C GLN A 619 17.52 -4.26 -4.20
N THR A 620 17.56 -5.09 -5.23
CA THR A 620 16.59 -6.19 -5.44
C THR A 620 16.71 -7.32 -4.42
N ASP A 621 17.92 -7.60 -3.92
CA ASP A 621 18.14 -8.57 -2.84
C ASP A 621 17.46 -8.11 -1.56
N LEU A 622 17.67 -6.84 -1.21
CA LEU A 622 17.07 -6.24 -0.03
C LEU A 622 15.55 -6.14 -0.14
N LEU A 623 15.00 -5.90 -1.35
CA LEU A 623 13.55 -5.97 -1.56
C LEU A 623 13.00 -7.37 -1.29
N LEU A 624 13.66 -8.43 -1.76
CA LEU A 624 13.16 -9.78 -1.57
C LEU A 624 13.29 -10.26 -0.12
N ARG A 625 14.35 -9.84 0.57
CA ARG A 625 14.55 -10.15 2.00
C ARG A 625 13.63 -9.35 2.91
N TYR A 626 13.52 -8.05 2.65
CA TYR A 626 12.99 -7.07 3.59
C TYR A 626 11.89 -6.18 3.00
N GLY A 627 11.35 -6.53 1.83
CA GLY A 627 10.30 -5.76 1.17
C GLY A 627 8.99 -5.76 1.96
N PRO A 628 8.20 -4.67 1.87
CA PRO A 628 6.95 -4.54 2.62
C PRO A 628 5.84 -5.46 2.10
N SER A 629 5.88 -5.84 0.81
CA SER A 629 4.97 -6.82 0.21
C SER A 629 5.64 -8.17 0.07
N LYS A 630 4.88 -9.23 0.37
CA LYS A 630 5.26 -10.62 0.11
C LYS A 630 4.71 -11.16 -1.22
N ALA A 631 3.82 -10.41 -1.88
CA ALA A 631 3.21 -10.78 -3.17
C ALA A 631 4.12 -10.40 -4.34
N VAL A 632 5.27 -11.09 -4.45
CA VAL A 632 6.32 -10.79 -5.44
C VAL A 632 6.42 -11.89 -6.49
N VAL A 633 6.26 -11.51 -7.76
CA VAL A 633 6.50 -12.36 -8.94
C VAL A 633 7.79 -11.92 -9.61
N GLY A 634 8.83 -12.74 -9.52
CA GLY A 634 10.12 -12.50 -10.17
C GLY A 634 10.24 -13.26 -11.49
N VAL A 635 10.84 -12.62 -12.50
CA VAL A 635 10.97 -13.19 -13.85
C VAL A 635 12.42 -13.11 -14.29
N THR A 636 13.00 -14.26 -14.67
CA THR A 636 14.30 -14.32 -15.35
C THR A 636 14.26 -15.24 -16.57
N GLY A 637 15.40 -15.30 -17.26
CA GLY A 637 15.63 -16.04 -18.50
C GLY A 637 16.50 -15.24 -19.46
N THR A 638 16.84 -15.82 -20.62
CA THR A 638 17.65 -15.12 -21.62
C THR A 638 16.79 -14.16 -22.45
N LYS A 639 15.63 -14.62 -22.95
CA LYS A 639 14.63 -13.83 -23.69
C LYS A 639 13.24 -13.91 -23.03
N GLY A 640 12.29 -13.07 -23.44
CA GLY A 640 10.91 -13.05 -22.90
C GLY A 640 10.69 -12.28 -21.58
N LYS A 641 11.73 -12.16 -20.74
CA LYS A 641 11.69 -11.48 -19.42
C LYS A 641 10.79 -10.25 -19.32
N SER A 642 11.11 -9.20 -20.08
CA SER A 642 10.39 -7.92 -20.00
C SER A 642 8.93 -8.03 -20.40
N THR A 643 8.62 -8.86 -21.40
CA THR A 643 7.25 -9.09 -21.85
C THR A 643 6.46 -9.77 -20.75
N THR A 644 7.00 -10.86 -20.19
CA THR A 644 6.38 -11.62 -19.11
C THR A 644 6.20 -10.77 -17.85
N THR A 645 7.21 -9.97 -17.45
CA THR A 645 7.09 -9.06 -16.30
C THR A 645 5.99 -8.02 -16.50
N LYS A 646 5.90 -7.42 -17.69
CA LYS A 646 4.84 -6.45 -17.99
C LYS A 646 3.46 -7.11 -17.97
N LEU A 647 3.31 -8.30 -18.56
CA LEU A 647 2.06 -9.06 -18.55
C LEU A 647 1.61 -9.35 -17.12
N VAL A 648 2.49 -9.88 -16.27
CA VAL A 648 2.20 -10.12 -14.85
C VAL A 648 1.69 -8.85 -14.17
N ALA A 649 2.36 -7.72 -14.38
CA ALA A 649 1.95 -6.46 -13.77
C ALA A 649 0.57 -5.98 -14.23
N GLU A 650 0.31 -6.01 -15.54
CA GLU A 650 -0.98 -5.60 -16.11
C GLU A 650 -2.11 -6.54 -15.65
N MET A 651 -1.85 -7.85 -15.58
CA MET A 651 -2.83 -8.83 -15.09
C MET A 651 -3.19 -8.59 -13.61
N LEU A 652 -2.20 -8.33 -12.76
CA LEU A 652 -2.43 -8.01 -11.34
C LEU A 652 -3.17 -6.67 -11.19
N ARG A 653 -2.78 -5.63 -11.95
CA ARG A 653 -3.46 -4.31 -11.98
C ARG A 653 -4.91 -4.40 -12.40
N ALA A 654 -5.18 -5.09 -13.50
CA ALA A 654 -6.53 -5.33 -13.98
C ALA A 654 -7.37 -6.15 -12.99
N GLY A 655 -6.73 -6.99 -12.18
CA GLY A 655 -7.34 -7.71 -11.06
C GLY A 655 -7.64 -6.84 -9.83
N GLY A 656 -7.30 -5.55 -9.85
CA GLY A 656 -7.54 -4.60 -8.75
C GLY A 656 -6.38 -4.47 -7.75
N LEU A 657 -5.25 -5.15 -7.97
CA LEU A 657 -4.05 -5.02 -7.14
C LEU A 657 -3.17 -3.88 -7.65
N GLU A 658 -2.88 -2.91 -6.79
CA GLU A 658 -1.83 -1.95 -7.09
C GLU A 658 -0.49 -2.68 -7.24
N THR A 659 0.10 -2.65 -8.43
CA THR A 659 1.29 -3.44 -8.76
C THR A 659 2.41 -2.58 -9.30
N ALA A 660 3.59 -2.68 -8.69
CA ALA A 660 4.82 -2.01 -9.15
C ALA A 660 5.60 -2.92 -10.11
N ILE A 661 6.22 -2.32 -11.14
CA ILE A 661 7.21 -2.98 -12.00
C ILE A 661 8.59 -2.49 -11.54
N LEU A 662 9.44 -3.39 -11.08
CA LEU A 662 10.76 -3.09 -10.52
C LEU A 662 11.83 -4.02 -11.10
N GLY A 663 13.09 -3.78 -10.73
CA GLY A 663 14.24 -4.62 -11.06
C GLY A 663 15.01 -4.09 -12.26
N ASN A 664 15.33 -4.95 -13.23
CA ASN A 664 16.12 -4.59 -14.41
C ASN A 664 15.38 -3.63 -15.37
N ILE A 665 14.04 -3.56 -15.30
CA ILE A 665 13.21 -2.59 -16.01
C ILE A 665 12.39 -1.76 -15.03
N GLY A 666 11.95 -0.58 -15.48
CA GLY A 666 11.17 0.35 -14.67
C GLY A 666 12.04 1.32 -13.87
N VAL A 667 11.72 1.49 -12.59
CA VAL A 667 12.44 2.36 -11.64
C VAL A 667 13.26 1.55 -10.65
N PRO A 668 14.43 2.02 -10.21
CA PRO A 668 15.20 1.41 -9.14
C PRO A 668 14.31 1.16 -7.93
N VAL A 669 14.55 0.04 -7.27
CA VAL A 669 13.78 -0.39 -6.10
C VAL A 669 13.79 0.70 -5.01
N MET A 670 14.94 1.31 -4.73
CA MET A 670 15.06 2.28 -3.65
C MET A 670 14.34 3.61 -3.93
N GLU A 671 14.04 3.94 -5.20
CA GLU A 671 13.19 5.10 -5.53
C GLU A 671 11.72 4.90 -5.15
N ARG A 672 11.27 3.64 -5.00
CA ARG A 672 9.86 3.31 -4.71
C ARG A 672 9.66 2.58 -3.40
N TYR A 673 10.72 2.19 -2.70
CA TYR A 673 10.69 1.32 -1.54
C TYR A 673 9.66 1.78 -0.48
N ASP A 674 9.59 3.09 -0.22
CA ASP A 674 8.68 3.69 0.77
C ASP A 674 7.20 3.71 0.30
N ASP A 675 6.97 3.71 -1.00
CA ASP A 675 5.63 3.72 -1.62
C ASP A 675 5.02 2.33 -1.78
N LEU A 676 5.81 1.27 -1.56
CA LEU A 676 5.36 -0.10 -1.76
C LEU A 676 4.37 -0.50 -0.66
N LEU A 677 3.15 -0.85 -1.08
CA LEU A 677 2.09 -1.27 -0.19
C LEU A 677 2.27 -2.74 0.23
N PRO A 678 2.12 -3.11 1.51
CA PRO A 678 2.19 -4.51 1.93
C PRO A 678 1.18 -5.44 1.25
N ALA A 679 0.01 -4.90 0.88
CA ALA A 679 -1.02 -5.60 0.12
C ALA A 679 -0.92 -5.41 -1.40
N GLY A 680 0.08 -4.64 -1.89
CA GLY A 680 0.31 -4.42 -3.31
C GLY A 680 1.12 -5.55 -3.94
N GLY A 681 0.97 -5.75 -5.26
CA GLY A 681 1.77 -6.70 -6.03
C GLY A 681 3.12 -6.11 -6.45
N ILE A 682 4.11 -6.97 -6.68
CA ILE A 682 5.38 -6.59 -7.30
C ILE A 682 5.70 -7.53 -8.45
N ALA A 683 5.84 -6.98 -9.65
CA ALA A 683 6.38 -7.69 -10.82
C ALA A 683 7.84 -7.29 -11.00
N LEU A 684 8.76 -8.24 -10.85
CA LEU A 684 10.19 -7.99 -10.73
C LEU A 684 10.95 -8.63 -11.90
N GLU A 685 11.54 -7.82 -12.78
CA GLU A 685 12.44 -8.35 -13.81
C GLU A 685 13.84 -8.55 -13.23
N LEU A 686 14.38 -9.76 -13.33
CA LEU A 686 15.66 -10.14 -12.73
C LEU A 686 16.68 -10.52 -13.80
N SER A 687 17.73 -9.69 -13.92
CA SER A 687 18.90 -10.03 -14.74
C SER A 687 19.81 -11.04 -14.05
N SER A 688 20.66 -11.75 -14.80
CA SER A 688 21.68 -12.63 -14.21
C SER A 688 22.67 -11.84 -13.35
N HIS A 689 22.94 -10.57 -13.70
CA HIS A 689 23.85 -9.70 -12.95
C HIS A 689 23.30 -9.36 -11.56
N GLN A 690 22.00 -9.11 -11.45
CA GLN A 690 21.31 -8.87 -10.18
C GLN A 690 21.23 -10.16 -9.37
N LEU A 691 20.97 -11.30 -10.02
CA LEU A 691 20.83 -12.59 -9.35
C LEU A 691 22.14 -13.15 -8.78
N GLN A 692 23.30 -12.67 -9.24
CA GLN A 692 24.63 -13.18 -8.89
C GLN A 692 24.89 -13.26 -7.37
N PHE A 693 24.48 -12.26 -6.60
CA PHE A 693 24.72 -12.17 -5.15
C PHE A 693 23.43 -12.21 -4.31
N MET A 694 22.31 -12.60 -4.90
CA MET A 694 21.04 -12.73 -4.18
C MET A 694 21.14 -13.74 -3.05
N GLN A 695 20.44 -13.45 -1.96
CA GLN A 695 20.29 -14.29 -0.78
C GLN A 695 18.81 -14.61 -0.50
N ALA A 696 17.90 -14.20 -1.39
CA ALA A 696 16.48 -14.49 -1.34
C ALA A 696 15.91 -14.76 -2.73
N SER A 697 14.78 -15.46 -2.77
CA SER A 697 14.04 -15.78 -3.99
C SER A 697 12.63 -15.17 -3.90
N PRO A 698 12.01 -14.78 -5.03
CA PRO A 698 10.62 -14.33 -5.04
C PRO A 698 9.67 -15.48 -4.68
N HIS A 699 8.50 -15.11 -4.13
CA HIS A 699 7.45 -16.06 -3.79
C HIS A 699 6.97 -16.82 -5.03
N VAL A 700 6.84 -16.14 -6.17
CA VAL A 700 6.62 -16.79 -7.47
C VAL A 700 7.79 -16.47 -8.40
N ALA A 701 8.52 -17.49 -8.85
CA ALA A 701 9.69 -17.36 -9.71
C ALA A 701 9.39 -17.92 -11.10
N ILE A 702 9.61 -17.13 -12.16
CA ILE A 702 9.47 -17.55 -13.55
C ILE A 702 10.85 -17.67 -14.21
N ILE A 703 11.10 -18.81 -14.88
CA ILE A 703 12.24 -18.97 -15.79
C ILE A 703 11.72 -19.22 -17.21
N THR A 704 11.98 -18.27 -18.12
CA THR A 704 11.44 -18.31 -19.50
C THR A 704 12.23 -19.23 -20.44
N ASN A 705 13.56 -19.13 -20.48
CA ASN A 705 14.47 -19.91 -21.33
C ASN A 705 15.95 -19.65 -20.97
N PHE A 706 16.84 -20.52 -21.46
CA PHE A 706 18.30 -20.39 -21.35
C PHE A 706 19.00 -20.44 -22.71
N TYR A 707 19.66 -19.34 -23.07
CA TYR A 707 20.59 -19.25 -24.21
C TYR A 707 21.89 -18.57 -23.79
N GLN A 708 22.97 -18.88 -24.52
CA GLN A 708 24.30 -18.34 -24.25
C GLN A 708 24.37 -16.83 -24.50
N GLU A 709 24.66 -16.05 -23.46
CA GLU A 709 24.79 -14.58 -23.50
C GLU A 709 25.74 -14.11 -22.38
N HIS A 710 26.22 -12.86 -22.44
CA HIS A 710 27.02 -12.20 -21.38
C HIS A 710 28.37 -12.83 -20.98
N LEU A 711 29.05 -13.54 -21.89
CA LEU A 711 30.38 -14.13 -21.62
C LEU A 711 31.51 -13.09 -21.48
N ASP A 712 31.23 -11.82 -21.74
CA ASP A 712 32.08 -10.69 -21.34
C ASP A 712 32.08 -10.52 -19.81
N HIS A 713 30.93 -10.72 -19.16
CA HIS A 713 30.75 -10.58 -17.71
C HIS A 713 31.00 -11.87 -16.92
N TYR A 714 30.77 -13.03 -17.52
CA TYR A 714 30.94 -14.35 -16.91
C TYR A 714 32.09 -15.12 -17.55
N ARG A 715 32.66 -16.11 -16.85
CA ARG A 715 33.74 -16.95 -17.35
C ARG A 715 33.24 -18.07 -18.25
N SER A 716 32.03 -18.56 -17.99
CA SER A 716 31.41 -19.63 -18.76
C SER A 716 29.90 -19.46 -18.86
N TYR A 717 29.29 -20.21 -19.79
CA TYR A 717 27.85 -20.33 -19.89
C TYR A 717 27.25 -20.94 -18.61
N ASP A 718 27.91 -21.93 -18.01
CA ASP A 718 27.45 -22.54 -16.76
C ASP A 718 27.40 -21.52 -15.62
N GLU A 719 28.41 -20.65 -15.47
CA GLU A 719 28.41 -19.60 -14.45
C GLU A 719 27.24 -18.61 -14.65
N TYR A 720 26.97 -18.24 -15.90
CA TYR A 720 25.83 -17.40 -16.26
C TYR A 720 24.49 -18.03 -15.85
N ILE A 721 24.32 -19.33 -16.08
CA ILE A 721 23.11 -20.07 -15.71
C ILE A 721 23.01 -20.24 -14.18
N GLU A 722 24.09 -20.60 -13.50
CA GLU A 722 24.12 -20.72 -12.03
C GLU A 722 23.69 -19.41 -11.34
N CYS A 723 24.09 -18.25 -11.89
CA CYS A 723 23.62 -16.96 -11.41
C CYS A 723 22.09 -16.83 -11.55
N LYS A 724 21.50 -17.22 -12.70
CA LYS A 724 20.04 -17.16 -12.90
C LYS A 724 19.28 -18.08 -11.93
N LEU A 725 19.85 -19.24 -11.63
CA LEU A 725 19.24 -20.24 -10.77
C LEU A 725 19.09 -19.77 -9.31
N ASN A 726 19.77 -18.69 -8.89
CA ASN A 726 19.52 -18.06 -7.59
C ASN A 726 18.07 -17.55 -7.44
N ILE A 727 17.33 -17.37 -8.54
CA ILE A 727 15.89 -17.08 -8.48
C ILE A 727 15.07 -18.19 -7.80
N LEU A 728 15.56 -19.44 -7.80
CA LEU A 728 14.89 -20.60 -7.18
C LEU A 728 15.57 -21.05 -5.87
N ARG A 729 16.88 -20.80 -5.74
CA ARG A 729 17.74 -21.44 -4.72
C ARG A 729 17.27 -21.21 -3.27
N PHE A 730 16.61 -20.09 -3.00
CA PHE A 730 16.16 -19.69 -1.67
C PHE A 730 14.64 -19.82 -1.47
N GLN A 731 13.92 -20.43 -2.41
CA GLN A 731 12.50 -20.74 -2.23
C GLN A 731 12.29 -21.76 -1.11
N ASN A 732 11.09 -21.76 -0.53
CA ASN A 732 10.60 -22.74 0.43
C ASN A 732 9.36 -23.47 -0.11
N GLU A 733 8.82 -24.43 0.64
CA GLU A 733 7.71 -25.30 0.23
C GLU A 733 6.41 -24.54 -0.13
N SER A 734 6.22 -23.33 0.40
CA SER A 734 5.05 -22.50 0.10
C SER A 734 5.20 -21.62 -1.15
N ASP A 735 6.41 -21.53 -1.73
CA ASP A 735 6.70 -20.73 -2.92
C ASP A 735 6.41 -21.51 -4.21
N TYR A 736 6.39 -20.80 -5.34
CA TYR A 736 6.08 -21.38 -6.66
C TYR A 736 7.21 -21.15 -7.66
N ALA A 737 7.58 -22.21 -8.38
CA ALA A 737 8.47 -22.17 -9.53
C ALA A 737 7.68 -22.41 -10.81
N VAL A 738 7.66 -21.42 -11.70
CA VAL A 738 6.97 -21.48 -13.00
C VAL A 738 8.01 -21.65 -14.10
N LEU A 739 8.06 -22.84 -14.70
CA LEU A 739 9.14 -23.24 -15.62
C LEU A 739 8.62 -23.49 -17.03
N ASN A 740 9.36 -23.00 -18.03
CA ASN A 740 9.15 -23.42 -19.41
C ASN A 740 9.69 -24.84 -19.63
N LEU A 741 8.79 -25.79 -19.89
CA LEU A 741 9.08 -27.19 -20.13
C LEU A 741 9.46 -27.50 -21.59
N ASP A 742 9.34 -26.53 -22.52
CA ASP A 742 9.86 -26.67 -23.88
C ASP A 742 11.40 -26.50 -23.94
N ASP A 743 12.02 -26.01 -22.87
CA ASP A 743 13.46 -25.81 -22.75
C ASP A 743 14.10 -26.85 -21.81
N GLU A 744 14.75 -27.86 -22.38
CA GLU A 744 15.42 -28.94 -21.64
C GLU A 744 16.49 -28.40 -20.67
N GLY A 745 17.16 -27.30 -21.03
CA GLY A 745 18.13 -26.64 -20.17
C GLY A 745 17.47 -26.04 -18.93
N VAL A 746 16.31 -25.39 -19.08
CA VAL A 746 15.51 -24.90 -17.95
C VAL A 746 15.10 -26.05 -17.04
N VAL A 747 14.58 -27.15 -17.60
CA VAL A 747 14.13 -28.32 -16.82
C VAL A 747 15.29 -28.95 -16.07
N SER A 748 16.31 -29.44 -16.78
CA SER A 748 17.43 -30.20 -16.21
C SER A 748 18.21 -29.42 -15.14
N ARG A 749 18.39 -28.11 -15.32
CA ARG A 749 19.16 -27.27 -14.39
C ARG A 749 18.35 -26.74 -13.21
N SER A 750 17.03 -26.61 -13.34
CA SER A 750 16.17 -26.06 -12.27
C SER A 750 15.69 -27.11 -11.29
N LEU A 751 15.40 -28.34 -11.75
CA LEU A 751 14.87 -29.42 -10.91
C LEU A 751 15.68 -29.69 -9.64
N PRO A 752 17.04 -29.70 -9.67
CA PRO A 752 17.83 -29.93 -8.47
C PRO A 752 17.66 -28.84 -7.39
N LEU A 753 17.10 -27.69 -7.73
CA LEU A 753 16.97 -26.55 -6.81
C LEU A 753 15.55 -26.33 -6.31
N LEU A 754 14.57 -27.08 -6.83
CA LEU A 754 13.19 -26.94 -6.43
C LEU A 754 12.99 -27.35 -4.97
N LYS A 755 12.45 -26.41 -4.21
CA LYS A 755 11.98 -26.58 -2.83
C LYS A 755 10.50 -26.26 -2.70
N GLY A 756 10.00 -25.35 -3.54
CA GLY A 756 8.59 -24.97 -3.63
C GLY A 756 7.81 -25.79 -4.67
N GLN A 757 6.55 -25.40 -4.87
CA GLN A 757 5.62 -26.01 -5.81
C GLN A 757 6.01 -25.70 -7.26
N LEU A 758 6.05 -26.73 -8.11
CA LEU A 758 6.35 -26.59 -9.53
C LEU A 758 5.08 -26.39 -10.35
N ILE A 759 5.07 -25.36 -11.20
CA ILE A 759 4.09 -25.17 -12.29
C ILE A 759 4.85 -25.21 -13.61
N GLY A 760 4.74 -26.33 -14.33
CA GLY A 760 5.34 -26.46 -15.66
C GLY A 760 4.44 -25.86 -16.75
N VAL A 761 5.05 -25.22 -17.76
CA VAL A 761 4.39 -24.65 -18.96
C VAL A 761 5.04 -25.18 -20.24
N LYS A 762 4.31 -25.88 -21.11
CA LYS A 762 4.73 -26.53 -22.37
C LYS A 762 3.84 -26.15 -23.57
N TYR A 763 4.40 -25.59 -24.62
CA TYR A 763 3.66 -25.05 -25.76
C TYR A 763 3.99 -25.73 -27.12
N GLY A 764 5.06 -26.55 -27.23
CA GLY A 764 5.56 -27.15 -28.49
C GLY A 764 4.92 -28.47 -29.00
N HIS A 765 5.34 -28.93 -30.20
CA HIS A 765 4.85 -30.14 -30.93
C HIS A 765 5.23 -31.50 -30.28
N ILE A 766 4.45 -32.53 -30.65
CA ILE A 766 4.08 -33.76 -29.92
C ILE A 766 5.17 -34.84 -29.69
N GLU A 767 6.33 -34.82 -30.35
CA GLU A 767 7.16 -36.05 -30.42
C GLU A 767 7.93 -36.46 -29.15
N TYR A 768 8.08 -35.60 -28.13
CA TYR A 768 8.90 -35.90 -26.93
C TYR A 768 8.17 -35.70 -25.58
N VAL A 769 6.83 -35.78 -25.55
CA VAL A 769 6.06 -35.64 -24.31
C VAL A 769 6.34 -36.78 -23.33
N ASN A 770 6.45 -38.01 -23.82
CA ASN A 770 6.77 -39.15 -22.97
C ASN A 770 8.20 -39.06 -22.44
N ASP A 771 9.16 -38.66 -23.25
CA ASP A 771 10.57 -38.64 -22.85
C ASP A 771 10.87 -37.55 -21.82
N ALA A 772 10.27 -36.36 -21.92
CA ALA A 772 10.45 -35.29 -20.93
C ALA A 772 9.74 -35.59 -19.60
N VAL A 773 8.54 -36.17 -19.63
CA VAL A 773 7.80 -36.61 -18.44
C VAL A 773 8.47 -37.83 -17.80
N GLN A 774 8.98 -38.76 -18.61
CA GLN A 774 9.76 -39.90 -18.16
C GLN A 774 11.08 -39.44 -17.57
N LEU A 775 11.80 -38.50 -18.18
CA LEU A 775 13.01 -37.88 -17.62
C LEU A 775 12.72 -37.19 -16.28
N LEU A 776 11.59 -36.47 -16.19
CA LEU A 776 11.13 -35.84 -14.93
C LEU A 776 10.87 -36.89 -13.85
N ASN A 777 10.14 -37.96 -14.20
CA ASN A 777 9.79 -39.06 -13.29
C ASN A 777 11.03 -39.86 -12.87
N ASP A 778 11.95 -40.11 -13.79
CA ASP A 778 13.20 -40.85 -13.56
C ASP A 778 14.14 -40.02 -12.67
N LEU A 779 14.26 -38.70 -12.89
CA LEU A 779 15.04 -37.79 -12.05
C LEU A 779 14.45 -37.63 -10.63
N ILE A 780 13.11 -37.62 -10.51
CA ILE A 780 12.42 -37.62 -9.21
C ILE A 780 12.64 -38.96 -8.49
N ALA A 781 12.60 -40.09 -9.22
CA ALA A 781 12.84 -41.42 -8.67
C ALA A 781 14.28 -41.59 -8.16
N ASP A 782 15.28 -41.15 -8.94
CA ASP A 782 16.70 -41.19 -8.54
C ASP A 782 16.99 -40.34 -7.29
N ARG A 783 16.37 -39.16 -7.18
CA ARG A 783 16.46 -38.31 -5.97
C ARG A 783 15.86 -38.96 -4.72
N THR A 784 14.75 -39.66 -4.88
CA THR A 784 14.07 -40.36 -3.77
C THR A 784 14.93 -41.51 -3.25
N ALA A 785 15.73 -42.13 -4.12
CA ALA A 785 16.66 -43.21 -3.76
C ALA A 785 17.90 -42.71 -2.98
N GLU A 786 18.32 -41.45 -3.16
CA GLU A 786 19.54 -40.90 -2.58
C GLU A 786 19.34 -40.26 -1.18
N PHE A 787 18.13 -39.74 -0.88
CA PHE A 787 17.88 -38.92 0.34
C PHE A 787 16.86 -39.49 1.35
N GLY A 788 16.30 -40.69 1.12
CA GLY A 788 15.66 -41.51 2.16
C GLY A 788 14.26 -41.13 2.65
N ASP A 789 13.83 -39.87 2.50
CA ASP A 789 12.44 -39.43 2.73
C ASP A 789 11.88 -38.75 1.49
N PRO A 790 10.58 -38.93 1.16
CA PRO A 790 9.98 -38.31 0.00
C PRO A 790 9.90 -36.80 0.24
N VAL A 791 10.69 -36.03 -0.51
CA VAL A 791 10.28 -34.67 -0.85
C VAL A 791 8.90 -34.84 -1.47
N THR A 792 7.86 -34.36 -0.80
CA THR A 792 6.50 -34.41 -1.34
C THR A 792 6.42 -33.32 -2.40
N VAL A 793 7.06 -33.55 -3.54
CA VAL A 793 6.72 -32.86 -4.77
C VAL A 793 5.36 -33.45 -5.14
N GLU A 794 4.26 -32.83 -4.73
CA GLU A 794 3.02 -32.99 -5.49
C GLU A 794 3.24 -32.16 -6.76
N PRO A 795 3.54 -32.77 -7.92
CA PRO A 795 3.60 -32.00 -9.15
C PRO A 795 2.18 -31.50 -9.41
N VAL A 796 1.92 -30.22 -9.14
CA VAL A 796 0.74 -29.54 -9.67
C VAL A 796 1.04 -29.30 -11.14
N ILE A 797 0.88 -30.34 -11.94
CA ILE A 797 0.86 -30.25 -13.40
C ILE A 797 -0.40 -29.45 -13.74
N ALA A 798 -0.22 -28.15 -13.99
CA ALA A 798 -1.18 -27.43 -14.81
C ALA A 798 -1.13 -28.09 -16.19
N GLY A 799 -2.20 -28.82 -16.53
CA GLY A 799 -2.34 -29.45 -17.83
C GLY A 799 -2.13 -28.43 -18.94
N LEU A 800 -1.13 -28.67 -19.79
CA LEU A 800 -0.93 -27.93 -21.02
C LEU A 800 -1.70 -28.60 -22.13
N TYR A 801 -2.38 -27.75 -22.89
CA TYR A 801 -3.16 -28.12 -24.05
C TYR A 801 -2.21 -28.51 -25.19
N THR A 802 -2.45 -29.68 -25.78
CA THR A 802 -1.96 -30.05 -27.11
C THR A 802 -2.91 -29.45 -28.16
N TYR A 803 -2.37 -28.76 -29.17
CA TYR A 803 -3.13 -28.40 -30.37
C TYR A 803 -2.99 -29.55 -31.38
N ASP A 804 -4.05 -30.34 -31.55
CA ASP A 804 -4.31 -31.09 -32.78
C ASP A 804 -5.78 -30.86 -33.14
N GLU A 805 -6.11 -30.78 -34.42
CA GLU A 805 -7.31 -30.14 -34.93
C GLU A 805 -8.64 -30.78 -34.45
N HIS A 806 -8.66 -31.92 -33.73
CA HIS A 806 -9.90 -32.63 -33.42
C HIS A 806 -10.11 -33.29 -32.02
N GLU A 807 -9.26 -33.20 -30.99
CA GLU A 807 -9.66 -33.65 -29.62
C GLU A 807 -8.77 -33.14 -28.46
N VAL A 808 -9.38 -32.69 -27.35
CA VAL A 808 -8.70 -32.33 -26.07
C VAL A 808 -8.75 -33.52 -25.12
N ARG A 809 -7.63 -33.94 -24.51
CA ARG A 809 -7.63 -34.97 -23.44
C ARG A 809 -6.83 -34.57 -22.19
N ARG A 810 -7.43 -34.87 -21.03
CA ARG A 810 -7.10 -34.47 -19.65
C ARG A 810 -6.13 -35.44 -18.96
N LEU A 811 -5.32 -34.92 -18.03
CA LEU A 811 -4.74 -35.66 -16.89
C LEU A 811 -5.12 -34.90 -15.61
N ASP A 812 -5.64 -35.63 -14.62
CA ASP A 812 -6.29 -35.09 -13.42
C ASP A 812 -5.34 -34.39 -12.44
N LEU A 813 -5.63 -33.14 -12.06
CA LEU A 813 -5.43 -32.55 -10.72
C LEU A 813 -6.15 -31.18 -10.60
N THR A 814 -6.62 -30.86 -9.39
CA THR A 814 -7.55 -29.78 -9.04
C THR A 814 -6.86 -28.45 -8.68
N LEU A 815 -7.06 -27.41 -9.49
CA LEU A 815 -7.07 -26.00 -9.08
C LEU A 815 -8.54 -25.55 -8.90
N PRO A 816 -8.87 -24.54 -8.06
CA PRO A 816 -10.26 -24.12 -7.80
C PRO A 816 -10.84 -23.26 -8.92
N VAL A 817 -10.63 -23.65 -10.18
CA VAL A 817 -11.15 -22.94 -11.36
C VAL A 817 -11.75 -23.98 -12.30
N GLU A 818 -13.06 -23.93 -12.52
CA GLU A 818 -13.78 -24.84 -13.41
C GLU A 818 -13.23 -24.76 -14.86
N GLU A 819 -13.08 -25.91 -15.51
CA GLU A 819 -12.52 -26.15 -16.86
C GLU A 819 -13.03 -25.18 -17.95
N ARG A 820 -14.33 -24.86 -17.95
CA ARG A 820 -14.97 -23.89 -18.86
C ARG A 820 -14.51 -22.45 -18.69
N THR A 821 -13.88 -22.12 -17.57
CA THR A 821 -13.39 -20.78 -17.26
C THR A 821 -12.03 -20.56 -17.93
N TRP A 822 -11.16 -21.57 -17.95
CA TRP A 822 -9.85 -21.51 -18.61
C TRP A 822 -9.95 -21.36 -20.13
N GLU A 823 -10.82 -22.14 -20.79
CA GLU A 823 -11.08 -22.02 -22.24
C GLU A 823 -11.61 -20.63 -22.64
N LYS A 824 -12.33 -19.96 -21.74
CA LYS A 824 -12.83 -18.59 -21.94
C LYS A 824 -11.82 -17.50 -21.56
N MET A 825 -10.83 -17.82 -20.72
CA MET A 825 -9.77 -16.90 -20.28
C MET A 825 -8.59 -16.84 -21.26
N ILE A 826 -8.29 -17.96 -21.93
CA ILE A 826 -7.22 -18.11 -22.93
C ILE A 826 -7.77 -17.89 -24.36
N ALA A 827 -8.98 -17.32 -24.51
CA ALA A 827 -9.40 -16.76 -25.78
C ALA A 827 -8.63 -15.44 -26.00
N PHE A 828 -7.40 -15.53 -26.50
CA PHE A 828 -6.44 -14.41 -26.69
C PHE A 828 -6.94 -13.24 -27.55
N GLY A 829 -8.17 -13.31 -28.07
CA GLY A 829 -8.70 -12.39 -29.06
C GLY A 829 -7.80 -12.28 -30.29
N ASP A 830 -8.21 -11.46 -31.24
CA ASP A 830 -7.38 -11.08 -32.40
C ASP A 830 -6.26 -10.10 -32.00
N ASN A 831 -5.77 -10.06 -30.75
CA ASN A 831 -4.80 -9.05 -30.30
C ASN A 831 -3.45 -9.25 -31.04
N PRO A 832 -3.06 -8.34 -31.95
CA PRO A 832 -1.87 -8.51 -32.79
C PRO A 832 -0.56 -8.42 -31.99
N ALA A 833 -0.58 -7.83 -30.78
CA ALA A 833 0.61 -7.68 -29.94
C ALA A 833 1.06 -9.00 -29.25
N LEU A 834 0.23 -10.06 -29.30
CA LEU A 834 0.45 -11.35 -28.61
C LEU A 834 0.38 -12.57 -29.54
N GLN A 835 0.47 -12.39 -30.87
CA GLN A 835 0.25 -13.48 -31.85
C GLN A 835 1.46 -14.41 -32.06
N GLY A 836 2.67 -14.02 -31.67
CA GLY A 836 3.86 -14.85 -31.90
C GLY A 836 3.94 -16.07 -30.98
N ILE A 837 4.44 -17.21 -31.49
CA ILE A 837 4.57 -18.48 -30.72
C ILE A 837 5.32 -18.27 -29.40
N HIS A 838 6.43 -17.52 -29.41
CA HIS A 838 7.18 -17.21 -28.18
C HIS A 838 6.44 -16.28 -27.22
N GLN A 839 5.63 -15.35 -27.74
CA GLN A 839 4.81 -14.47 -26.92
C GLN A 839 3.68 -15.26 -26.24
N LYS A 840 3.15 -16.29 -26.90
CA LYS A 840 2.13 -17.17 -26.30
C LYS A 840 2.69 -17.98 -25.14
N CYS A 841 3.94 -18.45 -25.23
CA CYS A 841 4.65 -19.06 -24.10
C CYS A 841 4.84 -18.05 -22.95
N ASP A 842 5.29 -16.82 -23.23
CA ASP A 842 5.44 -15.75 -22.23
C ASP A 842 4.10 -15.43 -21.52
N VAL A 843 2.98 -15.40 -22.25
CA VAL A 843 1.64 -15.20 -21.69
C VAL A 843 1.22 -16.37 -20.80
N ALA A 844 1.45 -17.61 -21.24
CA ALA A 844 1.10 -18.79 -20.46
C ALA A 844 1.87 -18.83 -19.12
N LEU A 845 3.18 -18.53 -19.15
CA LEU A 845 4.01 -18.37 -17.97
C LEU A 845 3.48 -17.27 -17.03
N ALA A 846 3.11 -16.11 -17.59
CA ALA A 846 2.57 -14.98 -16.81
C ALA A 846 1.22 -15.33 -16.16
N CYS A 847 0.29 -15.95 -16.89
CA CYS A 847 -1.01 -16.37 -16.37
C CYS A 847 -0.85 -17.36 -15.20
N ALA A 848 0.00 -18.37 -15.36
CA ALA A 848 0.30 -19.36 -14.33
C ALA A 848 0.84 -18.69 -13.06
N ALA A 849 1.80 -17.78 -13.21
CA ALA A 849 2.39 -17.05 -12.10
C ALA A 849 1.39 -16.12 -11.38
N VAL A 850 0.55 -15.42 -12.14
CA VAL A 850 -0.47 -14.51 -11.58
C VAL A 850 -1.49 -15.29 -10.74
N ILE A 851 -1.91 -16.46 -11.20
CA ILE A 851 -2.87 -17.30 -10.46
C ILE A 851 -2.22 -17.87 -9.19
N ALA A 852 -0.97 -18.34 -9.28
CA ALA A 852 -0.21 -18.78 -8.11
C ALA A 852 -0.03 -17.65 -7.08
N ASN A 853 0.11 -16.41 -7.55
CA ASN A 853 0.20 -15.21 -6.72
C ASN A 853 -1.17 -14.66 -6.24
N GLY A 854 -2.27 -15.40 -6.44
CA GLY A 854 -3.62 -15.02 -5.98
C GLY A 854 -4.36 -14.01 -6.87
N GLY A 855 -3.90 -13.80 -8.11
CA GLY A 855 -4.55 -12.93 -9.09
C GLY A 855 -5.86 -13.50 -9.64
N SER A 856 -6.75 -12.61 -10.12
CA SER A 856 -8.08 -13.01 -10.57
C SER A 856 -8.13 -13.38 -12.06
N PRO A 857 -8.94 -14.40 -12.42
CA PRO A 857 -9.29 -14.72 -13.80
C PRO A 857 -9.74 -13.54 -14.67
N ALA A 858 -10.53 -12.63 -14.08
CA ALA A 858 -11.04 -11.45 -14.77
C ALA A 858 -9.92 -10.46 -15.12
N GLY A 859 -8.96 -10.26 -14.21
CA GLY A 859 -7.79 -9.41 -14.44
C GLY A 859 -6.92 -9.94 -15.58
N ILE A 860 -6.70 -11.26 -15.63
CA ILE A 860 -5.95 -11.91 -16.71
C ILE A 860 -6.57 -11.61 -18.07
N LYS A 861 -7.88 -11.84 -18.20
CA LYS A 861 -8.61 -11.61 -19.44
C LYS A 861 -8.52 -10.15 -19.90
N VAL A 862 -8.79 -9.20 -19.01
CA VAL A 862 -8.77 -7.77 -19.34
C VAL A 862 -7.37 -7.32 -19.77
N ALA A 863 -6.33 -7.81 -19.09
CA ALA A 863 -4.96 -7.45 -19.40
C ALA A 863 -4.48 -8.01 -20.74
N THR A 864 -4.84 -9.26 -21.09
CA THR A 864 -4.45 -9.86 -22.38
C THR A 864 -5.18 -9.22 -23.56
N GLU A 865 -6.47 -8.88 -23.42
CA GLU A 865 -7.24 -8.18 -24.45
C GLU A 865 -6.69 -6.78 -24.76
N ASN A 866 -6.22 -6.05 -23.73
CA ASN A 866 -5.76 -4.67 -23.85
C ASN A 866 -4.23 -4.52 -23.85
N PHE A 867 -3.48 -5.62 -23.94
CA PHE A 867 -2.02 -5.55 -23.81
C PHE A 867 -1.41 -4.77 -24.97
N GLU A 868 -0.80 -3.64 -24.64
CA GLU A 868 0.07 -2.91 -25.56
C GLU A 868 1.47 -3.55 -25.50
N GLY A 869 2.02 -3.93 -26.66
CA GLY A 869 3.37 -4.50 -26.77
C GLY A 869 4.47 -3.64 -26.15
N LEU A 870 5.69 -4.16 -26.06
CA LEU A 870 6.84 -3.38 -25.59
C LEU A 870 7.41 -2.52 -26.72
N PRO A 871 7.74 -1.24 -26.48
CA PRO A 871 8.46 -0.43 -27.45
C PRO A 871 9.76 -1.13 -27.89
N HIS A 872 10.08 -1.04 -29.17
CA HIS A 872 11.26 -1.65 -29.78
C HIS A 872 11.38 -3.18 -29.72
N ARG A 873 10.27 -3.89 -29.43
CA ARG A 873 10.19 -5.36 -29.47
C ARG A 873 9.03 -5.77 -30.38
N LEU A 874 9.34 -6.17 -31.62
CA LEU A 874 8.34 -6.39 -32.69
C LEU A 874 7.26 -5.27 -32.71
N GLU A 875 7.67 -4.03 -32.44
CA GLU A 875 6.77 -2.89 -32.31
C GLU A 875 6.25 -2.51 -33.69
N TYR A 876 4.94 -2.61 -33.93
CA TYR A 876 4.34 -2.09 -35.16
C TYR A 876 4.44 -0.56 -35.16
N VAL A 877 5.26 -0.02 -36.05
CA VAL A 877 5.50 1.42 -36.17
C VAL A 877 4.38 2.11 -36.94
N GLY A 878 3.79 1.40 -37.91
CA GLY A 878 2.73 1.91 -38.76
C GLY A 878 2.92 1.51 -40.22
N ARG A 879 1.93 1.90 -41.04
CA ARG A 879 1.96 1.70 -42.50
C ARG A 879 2.33 2.99 -43.20
N PHE A 880 3.38 2.96 -44.01
CA PHE A 880 3.89 4.11 -44.76
C PHE A 880 4.10 3.70 -46.22
N SER A 881 3.55 4.44 -47.17
CA SER A 881 3.60 4.09 -48.61
C SER A 881 3.18 2.64 -48.93
N GLY A 882 2.25 2.08 -48.15
CA GLY A 882 1.77 0.71 -48.28
C GLY A 882 2.68 -0.37 -47.68
N ILE A 883 3.79 -0.01 -47.04
CA ILE A 883 4.72 -0.92 -46.35
C ILE A 883 4.42 -0.89 -44.85
N ASP A 884 4.38 -2.06 -44.21
CA ASP A 884 4.22 -2.19 -42.76
C ASP A 884 5.60 -2.23 -42.09
N PHE A 885 5.88 -1.26 -41.22
CA PHE A 885 7.18 -1.17 -40.55
C PHE A 885 7.12 -1.74 -39.13
N TYR A 886 8.08 -2.61 -38.81
CA TYR A 886 8.25 -3.20 -37.49
C TYR A 886 9.61 -2.86 -36.90
N ASN A 887 9.62 -2.43 -35.64
CA ASN A 887 10.81 -2.08 -34.88
C ASN A 887 11.08 -3.13 -33.81
N ASP A 888 12.11 -3.95 -34.03
CA ASP A 888 12.64 -4.95 -33.10
C ASP A 888 14.11 -4.67 -32.76
N SER A 889 14.45 -3.39 -32.52
CA SER A 889 15.82 -2.96 -32.20
C SER A 889 16.43 -3.68 -30.98
N ILE A 890 15.60 -4.28 -30.11
CA ILE A 890 16.05 -5.09 -28.97
C ILE A 890 16.68 -6.44 -29.37
N ALA A 891 16.52 -6.90 -30.62
CA ALA A 891 17.14 -8.10 -31.14
C ALA A 891 18.65 -7.90 -31.37
N THR A 892 19.42 -7.96 -30.27
CA THR A 892 20.87 -7.72 -30.27
C THR A 892 21.71 -8.97 -30.50
N ILE A 893 21.09 -10.11 -30.81
CA ILE A 893 21.75 -11.38 -31.14
C ILE A 893 21.06 -12.05 -32.35
N PRO A 894 21.75 -12.94 -33.08
CA PRO A 894 21.21 -13.59 -34.28
C PRO A 894 19.90 -14.33 -34.06
N HIS A 895 19.85 -15.20 -33.04
CA HIS A 895 18.68 -16.02 -32.77
C HIS A 895 17.41 -15.18 -32.52
N ALA A 896 17.53 -14.01 -31.86
CA ALA A 896 16.38 -13.12 -31.67
C ALA A 896 15.81 -12.61 -33.01
N THR A 897 16.68 -12.39 -33.99
CA THR A 897 16.27 -11.97 -35.33
C THR A 897 15.65 -13.11 -36.13
N GLU A 898 16.18 -14.33 -36.00
CA GLU A 898 15.56 -15.52 -36.60
C GLU A 898 14.12 -15.68 -36.13
N LEU A 899 13.91 -15.55 -34.81
CA LEU A 899 12.57 -15.61 -34.21
C LEU A 899 11.66 -14.48 -34.69
N ALA A 900 12.18 -13.27 -34.83
CA ALA A 900 11.41 -12.13 -35.33
C ALA A 900 10.93 -12.36 -36.78
N VAL A 901 11.82 -12.88 -37.63
CA VAL A 901 11.54 -13.19 -39.04
C VAL A 901 10.52 -14.33 -39.17
N THR A 902 10.62 -15.38 -38.35
CA THR A 902 9.66 -16.50 -38.39
C THR A 902 8.31 -16.15 -37.74
N THR A 903 8.28 -15.21 -36.80
CA THR A 903 7.07 -14.79 -36.11
C THR A 903 6.17 -13.92 -36.97
N LEU A 904 6.74 -13.03 -37.77
CA LEU A 904 5.97 -12.12 -38.63
C LEU A 904 5.69 -12.77 -39.98
N GLU A 905 4.42 -12.85 -40.36
CA GLU A 905 4.06 -13.25 -41.72
C GLU A 905 4.42 -12.13 -42.71
N ARG A 906 4.95 -12.51 -43.88
CA ARG A 906 5.19 -11.59 -45.02
C ARG A 906 6.33 -10.57 -44.82
N VAL A 907 7.32 -10.86 -43.97
CA VAL A 907 8.59 -10.10 -43.97
C VAL A 907 9.25 -10.20 -45.34
N ASP A 908 9.56 -9.04 -45.93
CA ASP A 908 10.17 -8.92 -47.25
C ASP A 908 11.54 -8.26 -47.15
N THR A 909 11.70 -7.29 -46.25
CA THR A 909 12.97 -6.59 -46.00
C THR A 909 13.40 -6.68 -44.55
N LEU A 910 14.67 -7.01 -44.32
CA LEU A 910 15.29 -7.11 -42.99
C LEU A 910 16.48 -6.15 -42.87
N LEU A 911 16.49 -5.31 -41.83
CA LEU A 911 17.60 -4.42 -41.48
C LEU A 911 18.41 -5.04 -40.34
N ILE A 912 19.69 -5.32 -40.60
CA ILE A 912 20.66 -5.92 -39.67
C ILE A 912 21.87 -5.02 -39.46
N GLY A 913 22.57 -5.17 -38.33
CA GLY A 913 23.87 -4.53 -38.09
C GLY A 913 24.02 -3.79 -36.77
N GLY A 914 25.28 -3.59 -36.38
CA GLY A 914 25.68 -2.96 -35.13
C GLY A 914 27.10 -3.33 -34.72
N MET A 915 27.38 -3.18 -33.43
CA MET A 915 28.68 -3.48 -32.84
C MET A 915 28.97 -4.98 -32.87
N ASP A 916 30.16 -5.33 -33.38
CA ASP A 916 30.66 -6.69 -33.33
C ASP A 916 31.15 -7.05 -31.91
N ARG A 917 30.64 -8.15 -31.36
CA ARG A 917 31.03 -8.71 -30.06
C ARG A 917 31.81 -10.02 -30.19
N GLY A 918 32.23 -10.40 -31.41
CA GLY A 918 32.90 -11.66 -31.68
C GLY A 918 31.97 -12.88 -31.65
N LEU A 919 30.68 -12.69 -31.96
CA LEU A 919 29.72 -13.79 -32.10
C LEU A 919 29.95 -14.55 -33.41
N ASP A 920 29.64 -15.84 -33.43
CA ASP A 920 29.60 -16.62 -34.66
C ASP A 920 28.24 -16.41 -35.35
N TYR A 921 28.27 -15.88 -36.58
CA TYR A 921 27.09 -15.59 -37.39
C TYR A 921 26.83 -16.66 -38.47
N THR A 922 27.64 -17.72 -38.53
CA THR A 922 27.57 -18.72 -39.62
C THR A 922 26.18 -19.34 -39.74
N ALA A 923 25.60 -19.81 -38.64
CA ALA A 923 24.25 -20.39 -38.64
C ALA A 923 23.16 -19.37 -39.03
N PHE A 924 23.34 -18.10 -38.68
CA PHE A 924 22.41 -17.03 -39.00
C PHE A 924 22.43 -16.65 -40.47
N VAL A 925 23.63 -16.63 -41.08
CA VAL A 925 23.80 -16.47 -42.52
C VAL A 925 23.07 -17.60 -43.25
N ASP A 926 23.16 -18.83 -42.76
CA ASP A 926 22.48 -20.00 -43.34
C ASP A 926 20.95 -19.88 -43.22
N PHE A 927 20.46 -19.37 -42.09
CA PHE A 927 19.04 -19.07 -41.90
C PHE A 927 18.53 -18.01 -42.89
N ILE A 928 19.22 -16.87 -42.99
CA ILE A 928 18.83 -15.80 -43.95
C ILE A 928 18.84 -16.37 -45.37
N ALA A 929 19.83 -17.19 -45.69
CA ALA A 929 19.96 -17.85 -46.98
C ALA A 929 18.81 -18.78 -47.37
N ALA A 930 18.27 -19.49 -46.39
CA ALA A 930 17.15 -20.38 -46.60
C ALA A 930 15.79 -19.66 -46.57
N SER A 931 15.74 -18.39 -46.15
CA SER A 931 14.49 -17.64 -45.95
C SER A 931 13.89 -17.07 -47.24
N ASP A 932 12.59 -16.78 -47.20
CA ASP A 932 11.85 -16.11 -48.28
C ASP A 932 12.02 -14.57 -48.29
N LEU A 933 12.97 -14.04 -47.52
CA LEU A 933 13.27 -12.61 -47.48
C LEU A 933 13.73 -12.14 -48.87
N ASN A 934 13.23 -10.98 -49.33
CA ASN A 934 13.57 -10.42 -50.63
C ASN A 934 14.77 -9.44 -50.54
N THR A 935 14.91 -8.71 -49.44
CA THR A 935 15.96 -7.69 -49.30
C THR A 935 16.59 -7.69 -47.92
N ILE A 936 17.92 -7.73 -47.85
CA ILE A 936 18.70 -7.66 -46.62
C ILE A 936 19.54 -6.38 -46.66
N ILE A 937 19.33 -5.50 -45.68
CA ILE A 937 20.02 -4.23 -45.57
C ILE A 937 20.96 -4.28 -44.37
N GLY A 938 22.25 -4.36 -44.63
CA GLY A 938 23.30 -4.42 -43.61
C GLY A 938 23.85 -3.04 -43.28
N MET A 939 23.78 -2.65 -42.00
CA MET A 939 24.41 -1.46 -41.43
C MET A 939 25.77 -1.81 -40.79
N PRO A 940 26.70 -0.85 -40.63
CA PRO A 940 28.00 -1.12 -40.03
C PRO A 940 27.88 -1.50 -38.54
N ASP A 941 28.72 -2.39 -38.01
CA ASP A 941 29.82 -3.09 -38.71
C ASP A 941 29.43 -4.53 -39.06
N THR A 942 28.70 -5.21 -38.16
CA THR A 942 28.30 -6.61 -38.36
C THR A 942 27.39 -6.83 -39.55
N GLY A 943 26.52 -5.87 -39.89
CA GLY A 943 25.62 -6.00 -41.03
C GLY A 943 26.38 -6.03 -42.36
N HIS A 944 27.46 -5.25 -42.48
CA HIS A 944 28.35 -5.31 -43.65
C HIS A 944 29.04 -6.68 -43.76
N LYS A 945 29.52 -7.23 -42.63
CA LYS A 945 30.13 -8.57 -42.60
C LYS A 945 29.15 -9.66 -42.98
N ILE A 946 27.92 -9.60 -42.49
CA ILE A 946 26.87 -10.58 -42.82
C ILE A 946 26.52 -10.49 -44.31
N VAL A 947 26.34 -9.27 -44.84
CA VAL A 947 26.09 -9.05 -46.27
C VAL A 947 27.23 -9.58 -47.14
N GLU A 948 28.49 -9.35 -46.75
CA GLU A 948 29.66 -9.90 -47.45
C GLU A 948 29.67 -11.43 -47.44
N GLN A 949 29.38 -12.06 -46.30
CA GLN A 949 29.29 -13.53 -46.18
C GLN A 949 28.14 -14.11 -47.03
N LEU A 950 27.00 -13.43 -47.07
CA LEU A 950 25.88 -13.78 -47.94
C LEU A 950 26.34 -13.68 -49.41
N GLU A 951 26.92 -12.57 -49.86
CA GLU A 951 27.42 -12.40 -51.23
C GLU A 951 28.42 -13.49 -51.65
N LEU A 952 29.37 -13.83 -50.78
CA LEU A 952 30.35 -14.90 -51.03
C LEU A 952 29.70 -16.29 -51.17
N ARG A 953 28.56 -16.52 -50.51
CA ARG A 953 27.89 -17.82 -50.49
C ARG A 953 27.08 -18.13 -51.75
N TRP A 954 26.54 -17.11 -52.44
CA TRP A 954 25.86 -17.31 -53.74
C TRP A 954 26.70 -16.91 -54.96
N GLY A 955 27.78 -16.13 -54.84
CA GLY A 955 28.59 -15.73 -56.00
C GLY A 955 27.76 -15.09 -57.14
N ASP A 956 28.18 -15.31 -58.40
CA ASP A 956 27.49 -14.86 -59.63
C ASP A 956 26.28 -15.75 -60.02
N ASP A 957 25.71 -16.52 -59.09
CA ASP A 957 24.66 -17.48 -59.41
C ASP A 957 23.36 -16.79 -59.84
N ALA A 958 22.87 -17.16 -61.02
CA ALA A 958 21.70 -16.57 -61.69
C ALA A 958 20.37 -16.87 -60.97
N GLN A 959 20.39 -17.67 -59.90
CA GLN A 959 19.23 -17.95 -59.03
C GLN A 959 19.17 -17.07 -57.77
N LYS A 960 19.97 -16.00 -57.67
CA LYS A 960 19.95 -15.06 -56.54
C LYS A 960 18.54 -14.49 -56.31
N LYS A 961 17.86 -14.98 -55.26
CA LYS A 961 16.48 -14.58 -54.91
C LYS A 961 16.40 -13.29 -54.09
N GLN A 962 17.49 -12.90 -53.43
CA GLN A 962 17.50 -11.82 -52.43
C GLN A 962 18.46 -10.69 -52.84
N ASN A 963 18.09 -9.45 -52.54
CA ASN A 963 18.93 -8.27 -52.68
C ASN A 963 19.78 -8.08 -51.41
N TYR A 964 21.08 -7.86 -51.57
CA TYR A 964 21.98 -7.54 -50.45
C TYR A 964 22.46 -6.11 -50.61
N ILE A 965 22.16 -5.27 -49.61
CA ILE A 965 22.45 -3.83 -49.65
C ILE A 965 23.27 -3.48 -48.42
N ARG A 966 24.38 -2.76 -48.62
CA ARG A 966 25.17 -2.18 -47.55
C ARG A 966 24.74 -0.72 -47.41
N ALA A 967 24.23 -0.35 -46.24
CA ALA A 967 23.92 1.02 -45.88
C ALA A 967 24.96 1.53 -44.88
N GLU A 968 25.30 2.81 -44.92
CA GLU A 968 26.27 3.44 -44.03
C GLU A 968 25.59 4.05 -42.78
N SER A 969 24.27 4.21 -42.81
CA SER A 969 23.51 4.81 -41.71
C SER A 969 22.08 4.30 -41.63
N MET A 970 21.39 4.56 -40.51
CA MET A 970 19.95 4.25 -40.35
C MET A 970 19.09 5.00 -41.37
N ALA A 971 19.43 6.26 -41.68
CA ALA A 971 18.72 7.06 -42.67
C ALA A 971 18.77 6.39 -44.05
N GLU A 972 19.97 6.02 -44.50
CA GLU A 972 20.15 5.30 -45.75
C GLU A 972 19.47 3.93 -45.74
N ALA A 973 19.56 3.18 -44.63
CA ALA A 973 18.89 1.89 -44.50
C ALA A 973 17.36 2.00 -44.66
N VAL A 974 16.75 3.06 -44.11
CA VAL A 974 15.31 3.32 -44.25
C VAL A 974 14.97 3.77 -45.68
N GLU A 975 15.78 4.62 -46.32
CA GLU A 975 15.57 5.00 -47.73
C GLU A 975 15.59 3.77 -48.65
N GLN A 976 16.56 2.87 -48.45
CA GLN A 976 16.65 1.60 -49.17
C GLN A 976 15.46 0.68 -48.86
N ALA A 977 14.96 0.69 -47.62
CA ALA A 977 13.77 -0.07 -47.25
C ALA A 977 12.52 0.41 -48.01
N PHE A 978 12.31 1.72 -48.17
CA PHE A 978 11.22 2.26 -48.97
C PHE A 978 11.36 1.90 -50.46
N ALA A 979 12.59 1.87 -50.99
CA ALA A 979 12.85 1.57 -52.40
C ALA A 979 12.64 0.08 -52.76
N HIS A 980 12.92 -0.84 -51.82
CA HIS A 980 13.03 -2.27 -52.12
C HIS A 980 11.95 -3.15 -51.46
N THR A 981 11.26 -2.67 -50.44
CA THR A 981 10.17 -3.42 -49.79
C THR A 981 8.89 -3.36 -50.62
N ARG A 982 8.33 -4.51 -50.95
CA ARG A 982 7.10 -4.57 -51.77
C ARG A 982 5.88 -4.06 -50.98
N GLN A 983 4.94 -3.38 -51.65
CA GLN A 983 3.70 -2.94 -51.01
C GLN A 983 2.91 -4.11 -50.42
N GLY A 984 2.31 -3.88 -49.24
CA GLY A 984 1.64 -4.89 -48.43
C GLY A 984 2.59 -5.90 -47.79
N ARG A 985 3.91 -5.69 -47.81
CA ARG A 985 4.88 -6.52 -47.08
C ARG A 985 5.48 -5.76 -45.91
N ILE A 986 6.22 -6.49 -45.08
CA ILE A 986 6.85 -5.97 -43.87
C ILE A 986 8.31 -5.60 -44.12
N CYS A 987 8.70 -4.42 -43.63
CA CYS A 987 10.08 -4.05 -43.37
C CYS A 987 10.36 -4.17 -41.86
N LEU A 988 11.30 -5.03 -41.50
CA LEU A 988 11.65 -5.34 -40.12
C LEU A 988 13.04 -4.80 -39.77
N LEU A 989 13.12 -3.92 -38.77
CA LEU A 989 14.38 -3.65 -38.08
C LEU A 989 14.59 -4.72 -37.00
N SER A 990 15.46 -5.69 -37.24
CA SER A 990 15.85 -6.70 -36.26
C SER A 990 17.37 -6.91 -36.36
N PRO A 991 18.18 -6.19 -35.55
CA PRO A 991 19.58 -5.91 -35.91
C PRO A 991 20.57 -7.07 -35.82
N ALA A 992 20.21 -8.17 -35.16
CA ALA A 992 21.09 -9.30 -34.80
C ALA A 992 22.37 -8.95 -34.01
N ALA A 993 22.56 -7.67 -33.67
CA ALA A 993 23.78 -7.14 -33.08
C ALA A 993 23.50 -5.95 -32.14
N SER A 994 24.45 -5.71 -31.24
CA SER A 994 24.36 -4.64 -30.25
C SER A 994 24.44 -3.24 -30.87
N SER A 995 23.87 -2.23 -30.22
CA SER A 995 23.79 -0.86 -30.73
C SER A 995 24.94 0.07 -30.30
N TYR A 996 25.81 -0.36 -29.36
CA TYR A 996 26.75 0.51 -28.64
C TYR A 996 27.87 1.15 -29.49
N ASN A 997 28.00 0.81 -30.77
CA ASN A 997 28.96 1.44 -31.68
C ASN A 997 28.52 2.85 -32.09
N VAL A 998 27.24 3.03 -32.41
CA VAL A 998 26.67 4.29 -32.92
C VAL A 998 25.67 4.91 -31.94
N TYR A 999 24.99 4.08 -31.14
CA TYR A 999 23.91 4.52 -30.26
C TYR A 999 24.24 4.23 -28.80
N ARG A 1000 23.72 5.08 -27.89
CA ARG A 1000 23.84 4.87 -26.44
C ARG A 1000 23.21 3.54 -25.99
N ASP A 1001 22.10 3.16 -26.60
CA ASP A 1001 21.32 1.96 -26.26
C ASP A 1001 20.41 1.56 -27.44
N PHE A 1002 19.75 0.40 -27.34
CA PHE A 1002 18.90 -0.11 -28.41
C PHE A 1002 17.64 0.74 -28.63
N ALA A 1003 17.17 1.44 -27.59
CA ALA A 1003 16.00 2.31 -27.66
C ALA A 1003 16.31 3.56 -28.49
N ALA A 1004 17.50 4.15 -28.33
CA ALA A 1004 17.99 5.22 -29.17
C ALA A 1004 18.04 4.80 -30.65
N ARG A 1005 18.54 3.60 -30.95
CA ARG A 1005 18.54 3.03 -32.32
C ARG A 1005 17.12 2.85 -32.87
N GLY A 1006 16.21 2.29 -32.09
CA GLY A 1006 14.83 2.08 -32.52
C GLY A 1006 14.04 3.38 -32.68
N ASN A 1007 14.31 4.39 -31.84
CA ASN A 1007 13.73 5.73 -31.98
C ASN A 1007 14.26 6.44 -33.23
N ASP A 1008 15.55 6.30 -33.56
CA ASP A 1008 16.09 6.83 -34.81
C ASP A 1008 15.42 6.19 -36.02
N PHE A 1009 15.27 4.85 -36.04
CA PHE A 1009 14.51 4.16 -37.09
C PHE A 1009 13.10 4.73 -37.29
N LYS A 1010 12.32 4.88 -36.21
CA LYS A 1010 10.98 5.50 -36.27
C LYS A 1010 11.02 6.92 -36.82
N LYS A 1011 11.99 7.71 -36.37
CA LYS A 1011 12.21 9.09 -36.83
C LYS A 1011 12.55 9.15 -38.32
N GLN A 1012 13.44 8.29 -38.79
CA GLN A 1012 13.83 8.24 -40.20
C GLN A 1012 12.66 7.83 -41.10
N ILE A 1013 11.82 6.87 -40.67
CA ILE A 1013 10.60 6.49 -41.41
C ILE A 1013 9.68 7.70 -41.63
N GLN A 1014 9.42 8.46 -40.56
CA GLN A 1014 8.58 9.66 -40.63
C GLN A 1014 9.19 10.74 -41.54
N GLN A 1015 10.52 10.88 -41.53
CA GLN A 1015 11.20 11.86 -42.39
C GLN A 1015 11.15 11.50 -43.86
N VAL A 1016 11.30 10.21 -44.21
CA VAL A 1016 11.23 9.75 -45.60
C VAL A 1016 9.80 9.83 -46.12
N ASP A 1017 8.80 9.43 -45.33
CA ASP A 1017 7.38 9.53 -45.71
C ASP A 1017 6.94 10.99 -45.93
N ALA A 1018 7.35 11.91 -45.04
CA ALA A 1018 7.06 13.34 -45.19
C ALA A 1018 7.67 13.96 -46.46
N LYS A 1019 8.84 13.49 -46.91
CA LYS A 1019 9.46 13.94 -48.17
C LYS A 1019 8.76 13.38 -49.42
N GLY A 1020 8.05 12.25 -49.29
CA GLY A 1020 7.27 11.65 -50.39
C GLY A 1020 5.92 12.34 -50.62
N GLY A 1021 5.31 12.92 -49.57
CA GLY A 1021 4.00 13.58 -49.64
C GLY A 1021 3.98 14.93 -50.38
N ASP A 1022 5.12 15.60 -50.52
CA ASP A 1022 5.24 16.90 -51.22
C ASP A 1022 5.39 16.77 -52.76
N GLN A 1023 5.41 15.54 -53.31
CA GLN A 1023 5.51 15.31 -54.76
C GLN A 1023 4.17 15.01 -55.45
N ASP A 1024 3.08 14.83 -54.69
CA ASP A 1024 1.74 14.52 -55.22
C ASP A 1024 0.68 15.61 -54.91
N SER A 1025 1.09 16.82 -54.49
CA SER A 1025 0.18 17.97 -54.25
C SER A 1025 0.15 18.99 -55.38
#